data_AF-A0A2V3JKY9-F1
#
_entry.id   AF-A0A2V3JKY9-F1
#
_cell.length_a   1.000
_cell.length_b   1.000
_cell.length_c   1.000
_cell.angle_alpha   90.00
_cell.angle_beta   90.00
_cell.angle_gamma   90.00
#
_symmetry.space_group_name_H-M   'P 1'
#
loop_
_entity.id
_entity.type
_entity.pdbx_description
1 polymer ?
#
loop_
_entity_poly.entity_id
_entity_poly.type
_entity_poly.pdbx_seq_one_letter_code
_entity_poly.pdbx_strand_id
1 'polypeptide(L)'
;MNTKKTAITIVLAIMAVAMITTVAMATNCFEPCGTKIEQCTNDAPTKDAVYALVIPGVTGATSANAAVPAMAFAFADGNGNGVFELGECAYVDTNAAVGPAWVEQGDIRLCGHCGNDPNTPVLVCDPLEMGNALVYPNNFGVQNIVGYYDINANGYYDIADPLYLDVSAVTVAPGAPSGISVVSVGDIRLSASAYGAAYSFVNASDLDTLFGGFQLFDPAPAVPGAQTPLVNDFNDFLGFVDTACDNEWDVKGADKLYLQQIVIGEPANAPLPLVQNTLYAFEGFVTIGDFRLYMPLNEPCWPDCGTKVEQCNGDAVYPLLIPGVDVPLTGVANPLMRLRWVDATPGGPFDPAFDDVYIETNPLSANPNRVEVGDVRLTSVCGCDPNTLVGQCSLCDVNAQYAPLVVADQLILGYVDANGNNRYDLDDPLYLDTSTLGVGAVGAGVVSINDIRLTARYSYDNYSIVAGGDDDLLGDRTLRDIATVGHPQIPSVDPINSYLGFVDSGCDGEWDPLGADKLYLQQVVFTLVGAPGAPAMNQLDRFASIGDFRLYMPIDEQCWPDCGTKVVECDVDAVYGLLLGAGHLPAPVPGGVINGAVPAMNIVRTSRGCYYVNVYNHPAGAPVGPGAVRLCDCCDTESNTVVKDCDDDANDPIILIPQTIVGYVDVNSNGLYDLGDPLYLDTGRTGVFDTNAVSDGDVRLTPRDVQGHHYKAYSIVDAADWDAGHGSGVGDILYSPKRGGAVLANTVPNVNWYLGFIDSNCDGMWDVNGEDELYLQQMVPAPAWIAFNEPQFNLFSTIGDDRLYMPPSTTPVCPQLEGDVNNDGNIDGADALLIARHIVGLTTLTGNDYDAADVNDDGNIDGADALLIARYIVGLITTFPGGVCIP
;
A
#
# COMPACT_ATOMS: atom_id res chain seq x y z
N MET A 1 -20.95 55.22 25.60
CA MET A 1 -20.68 55.56 24.18
C MET A 1 -19.18 55.71 23.88
N ASN A 2 -18.38 56.35 24.73
CA ASN A 2 -16.93 56.49 24.46
C ASN A 2 -16.14 55.18 24.57
N THR A 3 -16.51 54.25 25.45
CA THR A 3 -15.87 52.93 25.57
C THR A 3 -16.05 52.05 24.33
N LYS A 4 -17.24 52.05 23.70
CA LYS A 4 -17.47 51.34 22.43
C LYS A 4 -16.64 51.91 21.27
N LYS A 5 -16.46 53.24 21.21
CA LYS A 5 -15.61 53.87 20.19
C LYS A 5 -14.13 53.50 20.37
N THR A 6 -13.64 53.47 21.61
CA THR A 6 -12.26 53.09 21.91
C THR A 6 -12.01 51.62 21.59
N ALA A 7 -12.95 50.72 21.92
CA ALA A 7 -12.85 49.31 21.55
C ALA A 7 -12.84 49.11 20.02
N ILE A 8 -13.73 49.78 19.29
CA ILE A 8 -13.76 49.74 17.81
C ILE A 8 -12.45 50.25 17.21
N THR A 9 -11.84 51.31 17.78
CA THR A 9 -10.55 51.83 17.30
C THR A 9 -9.38 50.89 17.60
N ILE A 10 -9.40 50.18 18.72
CA ILE A 10 -8.38 49.18 19.07
C ILE A 10 -8.52 47.94 18.17
N VAL A 11 -9.73 47.45 17.93
CA VAL A 11 -9.99 46.31 17.03
C VAL A 11 -9.63 46.65 15.58
N LEU A 12 -9.97 47.85 15.09
CA LEU A 12 -9.53 48.32 13.77
C LEU A 12 -8.01 48.49 13.67
N ALA A 13 -7.33 48.88 14.76
CA ALA A 13 -5.88 48.99 14.78
C ALA A 13 -5.20 47.60 14.80
N ILE A 14 -5.77 46.62 15.51
CA ILE A 14 -5.28 45.23 15.52
C ILE A 14 -5.51 44.59 14.14
N MET A 15 -6.67 44.80 13.51
CA MET A 15 -6.94 44.34 12.13
C MET A 15 -6.01 45.02 11.11
N ALA A 16 -5.72 46.31 11.26
CA ALA A 16 -4.79 47.00 10.38
C ALA A 16 -3.34 46.51 10.54
N VAL A 17 -2.94 46.11 11.76
CA VAL A 17 -1.62 45.51 11.99
C VAL A 17 -1.56 44.09 11.41
N ALA A 18 -2.61 43.28 11.58
CA ALA A 18 -2.71 41.95 10.98
C ALA A 18 -2.71 41.99 9.44
N MET A 19 -3.42 42.95 8.84
CA MET A 19 -3.44 43.15 7.37
C MET A 19 -2.13 43.76 6.81
N ILE A 20 -1.34 44.45 7.62
CA ILE A 20 -0.04 45.00 7.18
C ILE A 20 1.06 43.94 7.32
N THR A 21 0.94 42.99 8.24
CA THR A 21 1.87 41.86 8.34
C THR A 21 1.67 40.79 7.27
N THR A 22 0.47 40.68 6.67
CA THR A 22 0.18 39.71 5.59
C THR A 22 0.65 40.14 4.19
N VAL A 23 1.13 41.37 3.99
CA VAL A 23 1.60 41.85 2.67
C VAL A 23 3.12 41.68 2.47
N ALA A 24 3.84 41.11 3.43
CA ALA A 24 5.31 40.96 3.35
C ALA A 24 5.88 39.55 3.55
N MET A 25 5.05 38.51 3.67
CA MET A 25 5.52 37.11 3.73
C MET A 25 4.57 36.21 2.94
N ALA A 26 4.71 36.23 1.61
CA ALA A 26 4.40 35.06 0.80
C ALA A 26 5.68 34.21 0.73
N THR A 27 5.50 32.89 0.67
CA THR A 27 6.47 31.79 0.64
C THR A 27 7.07 31.40 1.99
N ASN A 28 6.29 30.65 2.78
CA ASN A 28 6.75 29.46 3.49
C ASN A 28 5.54 28.52 3.58
N CYS A 29 5.57 27.45 2.79
CA CYS A 29 4.59 26.37 2.84
C CYS A 29 4.82 25.58 4.13
N PHE A 30 3.83 25.55 5.01
CA PHE A 30 3.67 24.53 6.05
C PHE A 30 2.16 24.39 6.26
N GLU A 31 1.54 23.55 5.43
CA GLU A 31 0.24 22.94 5.73
C GLU A 31 0.49 21.48 6.15
N PRO A 32 -0.35 20.91 7.02
CA PRO A 32 -0.17 19.54 7.49
C PRO A 32 -0.31 18.55 6.33
N CYS A 33 0.74 17.77 6.13
CA CYS A 33 0.93 16.79 5.06
C CYS A 33 -0.10 15.66 5.19
N GLY A 34 -0.75 15.31 4.08
CA GLY A 34 -1.61 14.16 3.92
C GLY A 34 -2.38 14.28 2.61
N THR A 35 -1.99 13.51 1.60
CA THR A 35 -2.68 13.46 0.30
C THR A 35 -4.04 12.81 0.51
N LYS A 36 -5.14 13.59 0.49
CA LYS A 36 -6.50 13.04 0.42
C LYS A 36 -6.83 12.75 -1.04
N ILE A 37 -7.12 11.49 -1.38
CA ILE A 37 -7.80 11.17 -2.63
C ILE A 37 -9.29 11.00 -2.36
N GLU A 38 -10.08 11.92 -2.90
CA GLU A 38 -11.52 11.88 -2.84
C GLU A 38 -12.03 10.94 -3.95
N GLN A 39 -12.50 9.75 -3.59
CA GLN A 39 -13.27 8.93 -4.51
C GLN A 39 -14.54 9.72 -4.84
N CYS A 40 -14.77 10.04 -6.11
CA CYS A 40 -15.99 10.71 -6.56
C CYS A 40 -17.18 9.74 -6.48
N THR A 41 -17.64 9.44 -5.26
CA THR A 41 -18.98 8.90 -5.01
C THR A 41 -19.75 9.94 -4.19
N ASN A 42 -21.02 10.15 -4.55
CA ASN A 42 -21.84 11.25 -4.01
C ASN A 42 -22.06 11.12 -2.49
N ASP A 43 -21.23 11.80 -1.69
CA ASP A 43 -21.45 12.18 -0.28
C ASP A 43 -20.66 11.43 0.82
N ALA A 44 -19.52 10.77 0.54
CA ALA A 44 -18.61 10.30 1.60
C ALA A 44 -17.12 10.58 1.28
N PRO A 45 -16.39 11.33 2.15
CA PRO A 45 -14.94 11.49 2.01
C PRO A 45 -14.24 10.18 2.40
N THR A 46 -13.51 9.56 1.48
CA THR A 46 -12.75 8.32 1.74
C THR A 46 -11.26 8.60 1.65
N LYS A 47 -10.42 7.90 2.44
CA LYS A 47 -9.00 8.25 2.64
C LYS A 47 -7.95 7.27 2.11
N ASP A 48 -8.29 6.05 1.69
CA ASP A 48 -7.26 5.01 1.61
C ASP A 48 -7.30 4.25 0.28
N ALA A 49 -6.39 4.58 -0.65
CA ALA A 49 -6.16 3.79 -1.85
C ALA A 49 -4.64 3.64 -2.09
N VAL A 50 -4.16 2.40 -2.15
CA VAL A 50 -2.83 2.08 -2.65
C VAL A 50 -2.81 2.33 -4.15
N TYR A 51 -1.85 3.13 -4.62
CA TYR A 51 -1.72 3.47 -6.03
C TYR A 51 -1.36 2.24 -6.88
N ALA A 52 -2.35 1.66 -7.53
CA ALA A 52 -2.14 0.66 -8.56
C ALA A 52 -1.44 1.31 -9.76
N LEU A 53 -0.38 0.67 -10.26
CA LEU A 53 0.32 1.16 -11.43
C LEU A 53 -0.29 0.55 -12.69
N VAL A 54 -0.67 1.42 -13.62
CA VAL A 54 -1.05 1.02 -14.98
C VAL A 54 0.24 0.84 -15.79
N ILE A 55 0.48 -0.39 -16.26
CA ILE A 55 1.65 -0.73 -17.08
C ILE A 55 1.22 -0.81 -18.54
N PRO A 56 1.59 0.18 -19.38
CA PRO A 56 1.22 0.18 -20.79
C PRO A 56 1.64 -1.11 -21.49
N GLY A 57 0.69 -1.78 -22.15
CA GLY A 57 0.95 -3.00 -22.91
C GLY A 57 1.01 -4.30 -22.09
N VAL A 58 1.03 -4.25 -20.75
CA VAL A 58 1.00 -5.44 -19.89
C VAL A 58 -0.35 -5.58 -19.18
N THR A 59 -0.88 -4.51 -18.59
CA THR A 59 -2.21 -4.50 -17.97
C THR A 59 -3.28 -4.26 -19.04
N GLY A 60 -4.03 -5.31 -19.41
CA GLY A 60 -5.31 -5.18 -20.13
C GLY A 60 -5.32 -5.28 -21.67
N ALA A 61 -4.24 -5.04 -22.41
CA ALA A 61 -4.35 -4.86 -23.88
C ALA A 61 -3.78 -6.02 -24.72
N THR A 62 -4.54 -7.11 -24.87
CA THR A 62 -4.32 -8.07 -25.98
C THR A 62 -5.43 -8.03 -27.04
N SER A 63 -6.48 -7.23 -26.82
CA SER A 63 -7.39 -6.85 -27.89
C SER A 63 -6.80 -5.62 -28.60
N ALA A 64 -6.87 -5.58 -29.92
CA ALA A 64 -6.37 -4.48 -30.74
C ALA A 64 -7.08 -3.11 -30.50
N ASN A 65 -7.91 -2.99 -29.45
CA ASN A 65 -8.84 -1.89 -29.23
C ASN A 65 -8.83 -1.31 -27.79
N ALA A 66 -8.13 -1.91 -26.81
CA ALA A 66 -7.97 -1.28 -25.49
C ALA A 66 -6.67 -0.47 -25.50
N ALA A 67 -6.79 0.82 -25.82
CA ALA A 67 -5.67 1.71 -26.02
C ALA A 67 -5.23 2.36 -24.70
N VAL A 68 -4.62 1.58 -23.79
CA VAL A 68 -3.62 2.22 -22.92
C VAL A 68 -2.54 2.70 -23.88
N PRO A 69 -2.31 4.01 -24.01
CA PRO A 69 -1.38 4.49 -25.00
C PRO A 69 -0.03 3.86 -24.74
N ALA A 70 0.57 3.26 -25.78
CA ALA A 70 1.93 2.78 -25.67
C ALA A 70 2.79 4.00 -25.37
N MET A 71 3.29 4.11 -24.15
CA MET A 71 4.26 5.14 -23.83
C MET A 71 5.60 4.68 -24.38
N ALA A 72 6.31 5.59 -25.05
CA ALA A 72 7.57 5.25 -25.66
C ALA A 72 8.62 6.33 -25.45
N PHE A 73 9.86 5.91 -25.23
CA PHE A 73 10.97 6.84 -25.36
C PHE A 73 11.17 7.25 -26.82
N ALA A 74 11.31 8.56 -27.05
CA ALA A 74 11.63 9.12 -28.35
C ALA A 74 12.46 10.40 -28.23
N PHE A 75 13.04 10.86 -29.33
CA PHE A 75 13.73 12.15 -29.37
C PHE A 75 13.39 12.96 -30.62
N ALA A 76 13.42 14.28 -30.49
CA ALA A 76 13.20 15.20 -31.58
C ALA A 76 14.49 15.40 -32.39
N ASP A 77 14.57 14.76 -33.56
CA ASP A 77 15.73 14.84 -34.46
C ASP A 77 15.67 16.11 -35.31
N GLY A 78 16.42 17.13 -34.89
CA GLY A 78 16.43 18.44 -35.51
C GLY A 78 17.09 18.47 -36.88
N ASN A 79 17.90 17.46 -37.22
CA ASN A 79 18.69 17.43 -38.45
C ASN A 79 18.27 16.33 -39.45
N GLY A 80 17.45 15.38 -39.02
CA GLY A 80 16.85 14.31 -39.79
C GLY A 80 17.77 13.13 -40.10
N ASN A 81 18.83 12.90 -39.33
CA ASN A 81 19.77 11.80 -39.54
C ASN A 81 19.46 10.51 -38.74
N GLY A 82 18.46 10.57 -37.85
CA GLY A 82 18.02 9.49 -36.99
C GLY A 82 18.94 9.20 -35.81
N VAL A 83 19.83 10.11 -35.43
CA VAL A 83 20.79 9.91 -34.34
C VAL A 83 20.58 10.99 -33.30
N PHE A 84 20.45 10.59 -32.04
CA PHE A 84 20.33 11.53 -30.95
C PHE A 84 21.61 12.36 -30.78
N GLU A 85 21.46 13.68 -30.69
CA GLU A 85 22.59 14.61 -30.63
C GLU A 85 22.50 15.64 -29.53
N LEU A 86 23.66 16.13 -29.09
CA LEU A 86 23.74 17.16 -28.06
C LEU A 86 23.02 18.46 -28.52
N GLY A 87 21.92 18.79 -27.83
CA GLY A 87 21.08 19.95 -28.12
C GLY A 87 19.70 19.59 -28.68
N GLU A 88 19.49 18.32 -29.05
CA GLU A 88 18.16 17.74 -29.25
C GLU A 88 17.52 17.45 -27.90
N CYS A 89 16.20 17.32 -27.87
CA CYS A 89 15.50 16.93 -26.66
C CYS A 89 14.81 15.58 -26.84
N ALA A 90 14.88 14.78 -25.79
CA ALA A 90 14.21 13.52 -25.63
C ALA A 90 12.92 13.66 -24.81
N TYR A 91 11.98 12.79 -25.10
CA TYR A 91 10.63 12.81 -24.59
C TYR A 91 10.19 11.40 -24.22
N VAL A 92 9.33 11.28 -23.22
CA VAL A 92 8.39 10.15 -23.16
C VAL A 92 7.20 10.56 -23.99
N ASP A 93 7.09 9.95 -25.17
CA ASP A 93 5.91 10.02 -26.00
C ASP A 93 4.79 9.25 -25.29
N THR A 94 3.77 9.99 -24.89
CA THR A 94 2.68 9.44 -24.08
C THR A 94 1.55 8.85 -24.91
N ASN A 95 1.67 8.83 -26.25
CA ASN A 95 0.66 8.34 -27.17
C ASN A 95 1.20 7.58 -28.41
N ALA A 96 2.40 7.01 -28.31
CA ALA A 96 3.20 6.50 -29.43
C ALA A 96 2.51 5.48 -30.37
N ALA A 97 1.47 4.79 -29.91
CA ALA A 97 0.71 3.84 -30.73
C ALA A 97 -0.42 4.46 -31.59
N VAL A 98 -0.86 5.69 -31.28
CA VAL A 98 -2.10 6.28 -31.80
C VAL A 98 -1.83 7.53 -32.66
N GLY A 99 -0.67 8.17 -32.49
CA GLY A 99 -0.29 9.42 -33.13
C GLY A 99 0.75 9.30 -34.25
N PRO A 100 0.90 10.34 -35.07
CA PRO A 100 2.07 10.48 -35.92
C PRO A 100 3.30 10.82 -35.07
N ALA A 101 4.49 10.32 -35.43
CA ALA A 101 5.74 10.48 -34.68
C ALA A 101 6.23 11.94 -34.62
N TRP A 102 5.59 12.77 -33.81
CA TRP A 102 5.97 14.16 -33.55
C TRP A 102 5.75 14.47 -32.08
N VAL A 103 6.44 15.47 -31.56
CA VAL A 103 6.20 15.98 -30.20
C VAL A 103 4.79 16.57 -30.15
N GLU A 104 3.96 16.06 -29.26
CA GLU A 104 2.57 16.45 -29.07
C GLU A 104 2.32 17.00 -27.67
N GLN A 105 1.11 17.54 -27.45
CA GLN A 105 0.72 17.98 -26.11
C GLN A 105 0.53 16.75 -25.22
N GLY A 106 1.15 16.73 -24.05
CA GLY A 106 1.07 15.63 -23.08
C GLY A 106 2.36 14.84 -22.97
N ASP A 107 3.25 14.90 -23.95
CA ASP A 107 4.56 14.26 -23.88
C ASP A 107 5.39 14.82 -22.73
N ILE A 108 6.16 13.97 -22.07
CA ILE A 108 6.98 14.38 -20.92
C ILE A 108 8.41 14.67 -21.37
N ARG A 109 8.90 15.87 -21.08
CA ARG A 109 10.28 16.27 -21.38
C ARG A 109 11.27 15.51 -20.50
N LEU A 110 12.30 14.93 -21.10
CA LEU A 110 13.45 14.36 -20.38
C LEU A 110 14.68 15.28 -20.38
N CYS A 111 14.51 16.53 -20.83
CA CYS A 111 15.54 17.56 -20.90
C CYS A 111 14.93 18.95 -20.88
N GLY A 112 15.76 19.94 -20.54
CA GLY A 112 15.38 21.35 -20.65
C GLY A 112 15.39 21.79 -22.11
N HIS A 113 14.25 22.20 -22.63
CA HIS A 113 14.12 22.70 -24.00
C HIS A 113 13.21 23.93 -24.06
N CYS A 114 13.57 24.88 -24.93
CA CYS A 114 12.85 26.14 -25.14
C CYS A 114 12.55 27.00 -23.90
N GLY A 115 13.29 26.80 -22.80
CA GLY A 115 13.09 27.53 -21.53
C GLY A 115 12.06 26.87 -20.60
N ASN A 116 11.58 25.68 -20.95
CA ASN A 116 10.88 24.79 -20.05
C ASN A 116 11.87 23.85 -19.39
N ASP A 117 11.59 23.51 -18.13
CA ASP A 117 12.41 22.57 -17.37
C ASP A 117 12.10 21.12 -17.80
N PRO A 118 13.06 20.19 -17.67
CA PRO A 118 12.78 18.77 -17.77
C PRO A 118 11.69 18.32 -16.77
N ASN A 119 11.15 17.12 -16.94
CA ASN A 119 10.07 16.60 -16.10
C ASN A 119 8.84 17.54 -16.12
N THR A 120 8.48 18.01 -17.30
CA THR A 120 7.27 18.82 -17.52
C THR A 120 6.54 18.33 -18.75
N PRO A 121 5.20 18.44 -18.79
CA PRO A 121 4.45 18.03 -19.95
C PRO A 121 4.59 19.09 -21.05
N VAL A 122 4.60 18.68 -22.31
CA VAL A 122 4.49 19.59 -23.44
C VAL A 122 3.10 20.21 -23.46
N LEU A 123 3.03 21.54 -23.39
CA LEU A 123 1.78 22.29 -23.33
C LEU A 123 1.36 22.77 -24.72
N VAL A 124 0.05 22.98 -24.94
CA VAL A 124 -0.56 23.49 -26.20
C VAL A 124 0.12 24.76 -26.73
N CYS A 125 0.69 25.56 -25.83
CA CYS A 125 1.28 26.85 -26.14
C CYS A 125 2.80 26.81 -26.31
N ASP A 126 3.38 25.63 -26.56
CA ASP A 126 4.80 25.50 -26.88
C ASP A 126 5.07 25.27 -28.37
N PRO A 127 4.93 26.32 -29.22
CA PRO A 127 4.99 26.20 -30.67
C PRO A 127 6.40 25.93 -31.21
N LEU A 128 7.43 25.95 -30.36
CA LEU A 128 8.81 25.67 -30.76
C LEU A 128 9.11 24.17 -30.73
N GLU A 129 8.37 23.43 -29.91
CA GLU A 129 8.57 21.99 -29.70
C GLU A 129 7.51 21.17 -30.45
N MET A 130 6.26 21.60 -30.40
CA MET A 130 5.14 20.89 -31.01
C MET A 130 5.34 20.68 -32.52
N GLY A 131 5.16 19.44 -32.97
CA GLY A 131 5.29 19.08 -34.37
C GLY A 131 6.73 18.87 -34.85
N ASN A 132 7.71 18.81 -33.96
CA ASN A 132 9.04 18.28 -34.28
C ASN A 132 8.97 16.76 -34.43
N ALA A 133 9.61 16.19 -35.45
CA ALA A 133 9.52 14.76 -35.73
C ALA A 133 10.23 13.96 -34.63
N LEU A 134 9.52 13.00 -34.05
CA LEU A 134 10.07 12.04 -33.10
C LEU A 134 10.73 10.88 -33.84
N VAL A 135 11.89 10.49 -33.34
CA VAL A 135 12.62 9.29 -33.76
C VAL A 135 12.62 8.32 -32.58
N TYR A 136 12.03 7.15 -32.78
CA TYR A 136 12.07 6.05 -31.80
C TYR A 136 13.32 5.20 -32.04
N PRO A 137 14.13 4.93 -31.00
CA PRO A 137 15.40 4.24 -31.21
C PRO A 137 15.27 2.73 -31.48
N ASN A 138 14.10 2.14 -31.22
CA ASN A 138 13.80 0.72 -31.48
C ASN A 138 13.98 0.30 -32.96
N ASN A 139 14.01 1.24 -33.92
CA ASN A 139 14.34 0.98 -35.32
C ASN A 139 15.85 0.80 -35.60
N PHE A 140 16.74 1.04 -34.62
CA PHE A 140 18.20 0.98 -34.80
C PHE A 140 18.84 -0.34 -34.33
N GLY A 141 18.07 -1.26 -33.74
CA GLY A 141 18.59 -2.54 -33.24
C GLY A 141 19.54 -2.41 -32.03
N VAL A 142 19.52 -1.25 -31.37
CA VAL A 142 20.24 -0.95 -30.13
C VAL A 142 19.16 -0.61 -29.10
N GLN A 143 19.14 -1.32 -27.99
CA GLN A 143 18.14 -1.14 -26.94
C GLN A 143 18.47 0.11 -26.12
N ASN A 144 17.48 0.98 -25.91
CA ASN A 144 17.60 2.11 -25.00
C ASN A 144 17.53 1.55 -23.58
N ILE A 145 18.67 1.51 -22.93
CA ILE A 145 18.77 0.90 -21.62
C ILE A 145 18.74 2.02 -20.61
N VAL A 146 17.70 2.02 -19.78
CA VAL A 146 17.82 2.59 -18.43
C VAL A 146 18.89 1.79 -17.75
N GLY A 147 19.99 2.43 -17.38
CA GLY A 147 21.10 1.79 -16.70
C GLY A 147 21.53 2.62 -15.51
N TYR A 148 21.97 1.99 -14.45
CA TYR A 148 22.55 2.70 -13.32
C TYR A 148 24.07 2.53 -13.28
N TYR A 149 24.77 3.52 -12.74
CA TYR A 149 26.18 3.36 -12.39
C TYR A 149 26.29 3.08 -10.89
N ASP A 150 26.62 1.84 -10.58
CA ASP A 150 26.92 1.36 -9.23
C ASP A 150 28.12 2.13 -8.63
N ILE A 151 27.83 3.21 -7.91
CA ILE A 151 28.85 4.13 -7.40
C ILE A 151 29.48 3.60 -6.10
N ASN A 152 28.72 2.79 -5.35
CA ASN A 152 29.14 2.21 -4.08
C ASN A 152 29.71 0.78 -4.23
N ALA A 153 29.59 0.18 -5.41
CA ALA A 153 30.06 -1.15 -5.79
C ALA A 153 29.36 -2.30 -5.03
N ASN A 154 28.09 -2.15 -4.65
CA ASN A 154 27.30 -3.19 -3.97
C ASN A 154 26.72 -4.24 -4.94
N GLY A 155 26.68 -3.94 -6.24
CA GLY A 155 26.18 -4.82 -7.29
C GLY A 155 24.67 -4.80 -7.53
N TYR A 156 23.93 -3.86 -6.93
CA TYR A 156 22.48 -3.68 -7.09
C TYR A 156 22.15 -2.20 -7.32
N TYR A 157 20.99 -1.90 -7.89
CA TYR A 157 20.54 -0.51 -8.02
C TYR A 157 19.98 -0.01 -6.69
N ASP A 158 20.50 1.12 -6.21
CA ASP A 158 19.94 1.84 -5.06
C ASP A 158 19.81 3.35 -5.30
N ILE A 159 19.29 4.10 -4.32
CA ILE A 159 19.07 5.54 -4.43
C ILE A 159 20.36 6.37 -4.51
N ALA A 160 21.50 5.83 -4.07
CA ALA A 160 22.80 6.48 -4.20
C ALA A 160 23.35 6.36 -5.62
N ASP A 161 22.85 5.42 -6.41
CA ASP A 161 23.30 5.18 -7.76
C ASP A 161 22.68 6.13 -8.78
N PRO A 162 23.50 6.85 -9.56
CA PRO A 162 22.98 7.64 -10.65
C PRO A 162 22.39 6.77 -11.76
N LEU A 163 21.16 7.07 -12.14
CA LEU A 163 20.43 6.46 -13.23
C LEU A 163 20.68 7.24 -14.51
N TYR A 164 20.94 6.54 -15.60
CA TYR A 164 21.19 7.08 -16.92
C TYR A 164 20.26 6.44 -17.94
N LEU A 165 19.94 7.23 -18.96
CA LEU A 165 19.36 6.73 -20.19
C LEU A 165 20.44 6.74 -21.25
N ASP A 166 20.89 5.54 -21.65
CA ASP A 166 21.85 5.36 -22.74
C ASP A 166 21.11 5.60 -24.07
N VAL A 167 21.27 6.81 -24.59
CA VAL A 167 20.72 7.23 -25.89
C VAL A 167 21.78 7.18 -26.99
N SER A 168 23.00 6.76 -26.65
CA SER A 168 24.12 6.80 -27.56
C SER A 168 24.03 5.64 -28.55
N ALA A 169 23.91 5.97 -29.83
CA ALA A 169 24.10 5.00 -30.91
C ALA A 169 25.60 4.68 -31.07
N VAL A 170 26.28 4.27 -29.98
CA VAL A 170 27.65 3.81 -30.10
C VAL A 170 27.60 2.48 -30.83
N THR A 171 27.88 2.54 -32.14
CA THR A 171 28.33 1.37 -32.89
C THR A 171 29.57 0.85 -32.18
N VAL A 172 29.38 -0.14 -31.30
CA VAL A 172 30.47 -0.87 -30.64
C VAL A 172 31.49 -1.19 -31.71
N ALA A 173 32.68 -0.60 -31.62
CA ALA A 173 33.73 -0.80 -32.60
C ALA A 173 33.91 -2.31 -32.80
N PRO A 174 34.01 -2.82 -34.04
CA PRO A 174 34.09 -4.26 -34.27
C PRO A 174 35.20 -4.91 -33.42
N GLY A 175 34.80 -5.65 -32.38
CA GLY A 175 35.71 -6.28 -31.40
C GLY A 175 35.67 -5.73 -29.98
N ALA A 176 34.91 -4.67 -29.68
CA ALA A 176 34.53 -4.35 -28.30
C ALA A 176 33.63 -5.48 -27.75
N PRO A 177 33.74 -5.86 -26.46
CA PRO A 177 32.82 -6.82 -25.86
C PRO A 177 31.39 -6.33 -26.09
N SER A 178 30.62 -7.07 -26.89
CA SER A 178 29.22 -6.78 -27.13
C SER A 178 28.48 -6.85 -25.80
N GLY A 179 27.87 -5.74 -25.36
CA GLY A 179 26.98 -5.72 -24.20
C GLY A 179 27.45 -4.94 -22.97
N ILE A 180 28.55 -4.19 -23.03
CA ILE A 180 28.89 -3.24 -21.94
C ILE A 180 28.40 -1.86 -22.37
N SER A 181 27.22 -1.47 -21.89
CA SER A 181 26.77 -0.08 -21.94
C SER A 181 27.64 0.72 -20.97
N VAL A 182 28.19 1.83 -21.42
CA VAL A 182 28.99 2.74 -20.59
C VAL A 182 28.42 4.14 -20.76
N VAL A 183 28.43 4.93 -19.68
CA VAL A 183 28.08 6.35 -19.72
C VAL A 183 28.94 7.06 -20.75
N SER A 184 28.30 7.67 -21.72
CA SER A 184 28.90 8.26 -22.90
C SER A 184 28.32 9.65 -23.20
N VAL A 185 29.01 10.39 -24.07
CA VAL A 185 28.56 11.73 -24.45
C VAL A 185 27.24 11.65 -25.21
N GLY A 186 26.22 12.33 -24.70
CA GLY A 186 24.87 12.29 -25.23
C GLY A 186 23.87 11.61 -24.29
N ASP A 187 24.33 10.73 -23.40
CA ASP A 187 23.47 10.07 -22.40
C ASP A 187 22.76 11.09 -21.52
N ILE A 188 21.56 10.72 -21.05
CA ILE A 188 20.75 11.59 -20.20
C ILE A 188 20.85 11.09 -18.77
N ARG A 189 21.26 11.93 -17.83
CA ARG A 189 21.18 11.62 -16.40
C ARG A 189 19.71 11.67 -16.01
N LEU A 190 19.12 10.59 -15.53
CA LEU A 190 17.75 10.60 -15.02
C LEU A 190 17.74 11.10 -13.58
N SER A 191 18.67 10.66 -12.74
CA SER A 191 18.83 11.19 -11.37
C SER A 191 19.96 12.21 -11.24
N ALA A 192 19.88 13.06 -10.23
CA ALA A 192 20.94 14.02 -9.92
C ALA A 192 22.12 13.30 -9.26
N SER A 193 23.35 13.74 -9.54
CA SER A 193 24.55 13.13 -8.96
C SER A 193 25.68 14.13 -8.79
N ALA A 194 26.80 13.67 -8.21
CA ALA A 194 28.02 14.47 -8.16
C ALA A 194 28.60 14.80 -9.56
N TYR A 195 28.10 14.14 -10.62
CA TYR A 195 28.58 14.27 -11.99
C TYR A 195 27.73 15.21 -12.85
N GLY A 196 26.50 15.54 -12.42
CA GLY A 196 25.62 16.46 -13.14
C GLY A 196 24.24 16.57 -12.49
N ALA A 197 23.45 17.53 -12.97
CA ALA A 197 22.06 17.67 -12.56
C ALA A 197 21.18 16.56 -13.16
N ALA A 198 20.05 16.25 -12.52
CA ALA A 198 19.03 15.40 -13.12
C ALA A 198 18.55 15.98 -14.47
N TYR A 199 18.19 15.10 -15.39
CA TYR A 199 17.76 15.39 -16.76
C TYR A 199 18.73 16.25 -17.57
N SER A 200 20.03 16.14 -17.26
CA SER A 200 21.10 16.82 -18.01
C SER A 200 21.85 15.85 -18.92
N PHE A 201 22.29 16.36 -20.06
CA PHE A 201 23.14 15.60 -20.97
C PHE A 201 24.52 15.40 -20.39
N VAL A 202 25.06 14.21 -20.63
CA VAL A 202 26.45 13.87 -20.41
C VAL A 202 27.29 14.54 -21.50
N ASN A 203 28.12 15.51 -21.12
CA ASN A 203 29.02 16.21 -22.02
C ASN A 203 30.42 15.58 -22.03
N ALA A 204 31.18 15.81 -23.11
CA ALA A 204 32.56 15.32 -23.22
C ALA A 204 33.53 15.85 -22.15
N SER A 205 33.14 16.90 -21.42
CA SER A 205 33.90 17.46 -20.30
C SER A 205 33.50 16.91 -18.94
N ASP A 206 32.41 16.16 -18.87
CA ASP A 206 31.84 15.72 -17.60
C ASP A 206 32.65 14.54 -17.04
N LEU A 207 32.74 14.48 -15.72
CA LEU A 207 33.59 13.52 -15.02
C LEU A 207 33.21 12.05 -15.30
N ASP A 208 31.93 11.81 -15.60
CA ASP A 208 31.37 10.49 -15.93
C ASP A 208 31.75 9.97 -17.32
N THR A 209 32.33 10.82 -18.18
CA THR A 209 32.94 10.41 -19.45
C THR A 209 34.45 10.18 -19.36
N LEU A 210 35.07 10.61 -18.25
CA LEU A 210 36.51 10.45 -18.03
C LEU A 210 36.81 9.02 -17.56
N PHE A 211 37.98 8.48 -17.90
CA PHE A 211 38.43 7.11 -17.57
C PHE A 211 37.79 5.95 -18.35
N GLY A 212 37.10 6.22 -19.46
CA GLY A 212 36.56 5.18 -20.35
C GLY A 212 35.06 4.95 -20.21
N GLY A 213 34.35 5.87 -19.55
CA GLY A 213 32.93 5.77 -19.26
C GLY A 213 32.67 4.92 -18.02
N PHE A 214 31.70 5.32 -17.21
CA PHE A 214 31.19 4.48 -16.13
C PHE A 214 30.40 3.32 -16.73
N GLN A 215 30.61 2.09 -16.25
CA GLN A 215 29.83 0.96 -16.72
C GLN A 215 28.38 1.10 -16.22
N LEU A 216 27.43 0.97 -17.13
CA LEU A 216 26.01 0.92 -16.80
C LEU A 216 25.58 -0.54 -16.56
N PHE A 217 24.80 -0.73 -15.51
CA PHE A 217 24.21 -2.00 -15.10
C PHE A 217 22.68 -1.95 -15.29
N ASP A 218 22.07 -3.12 -15.51
CA ASP A 218 20.60 -3.25 -15.61
C ASP A 218 19.98 -2.98 -14.23
N PRO A 219 19.05 -2.02 -14.08
CA PRO A 219 18.32 -1.81 -12.83
C PRO A 219 17.53 -3.05 -12.40
N ALA A 220 17.18 -3.95 -13.32
CA ALA A 220 16.65 -5.27 -12.97
C ALA A 220 17.74 -6.06 -12.23
N PRO A 221 17.48 -6.62 -11.04
CA PRO A 221 18.52 -7.16 -10.18
C PRO A 221 19.35 -8.19 -10.95
N ALA A 222 20.61 -7.84 -11.22
CA ALA A 222 21.52 -8.81 -11.76
C ALA A 222 21.87 -9.77 -10.63
N VAL A 223 21.36 -11.01 -10.67
CA VAL A 223 21.92 -12.08 -9.84
C VAL A 223 23.44 -12.04 -10.05
N PRO A 224 24.26 -11.80 -9.01
CA PRO A 224 25.67 -11.54 -9.22
C PRO A 224 26.35 -12.67 -10.01
N GLY A 225 26.87 -12.33 -11.19
CA GLY A 225 27.51 -13.28 -12.12
C GLY A 225 26.66 -13.73 -13.32
N ALA A 226 25.37 -13.38 -13.37
CA ALA A 226 24.56 -13.52 -14.57
C ALA A 226 24.74 -12.29 -15.47
N GLN A 227 25.70 -12.36 -16.41
CA GLN A 227 25.73 -11.43 -17.55
C GLN A 227 24.65 -11.86 -18.56
N THR A 228 23.38 -11.79 -18.18
CA THR A 228 22.30 -11.86 -19.16
C THR A 228 22.28 -10.54 -19.91
N PRO A 229 22.26 -10.57 -21.25
CA PRO A 229 22.13 -9.34 -22.02
C PRO A 229 20.87 -8.62 -21.58
N LEU A 230 20.99 -7.30 -21.42
CA LEU A 230 19.90 -6.34 -21.35
C LEU A 230 18.94 -6.68 -22.51
N VAL A 231 17.71 -7.10 -22.21
CA VAL A 231 16.69 -7.39 -23.25
C VAL A 231 15.47 -6.48 -23.14
N ASN A 232 15.36 -5.69 -22.08
CA ASN A 232 14.14 -4.95 -21.78
C ASN A 232 14.18 -3.57 -22.48
N ASP A 233 13.10 -3.21 -23.16
CA ASP A 233 12.93 -1.88 -23.76
C ASP A 233 12.67 -0.86 -22.64
N PHE A 234 13.03 0.41 -22.83
CA PHE A 234 12.71 1.49 -21.86
C PHE A 234 11.23 1.48 -21.48
N ASN A 235 10.39 1.15 -22.46
CA ASN A 235 8.94 1.10 -22.34
C ASN A 235 8.47 0.01 -21.37
N ASP A 236 9.26 -1.04 -21.16
CA ASP A 236 8.92 -2.12 -20.22
C ASP A 236 8.99 -1.64 -18.77
N PHE A 237 9.77 -0.60 -18.47
CA PHE A 237 9.89 -0.02 -17.14
C PHE A 237 8.88 1.10 -16.88
N LEU A 238 8.18 1.59 -17.90
CA LEU A 238 7.24 2.69 -17.72
C LEU A 238 5.92 2.19 -17.12
N GLY A 239 5.44 2.87 -16.11
CA GLY A 239 4.06 2.78 -15.68
C GLY A 239 3.58 4.10 -15.11
N PHE A 240 2.26 4.30 -15.07
CA PHE A 240 1.68 5.51 -14.51
C PHE A 240 0.63 5.20 -13.47
N VAL A 241 0.47 6.12 -12.54
CA VAL A 241 -0.64 6.16 -11.60
C VAL A 241 -1.70 7.04 -12.23
N ASP A 242 -2.77 6.40 -12.66
CA ASP A 242 -3.99 7.06 -13.13
C ASP A 242 -4.73 7.65 -11.92
N THR A 243 -4.51 8.94 -11.70
CA THR A 243 -5.10 9.65 -10.56
C THR A 243 -6.54 10.06 -10.88
N ALA A 244 -6.89 10.16 -12.17
CA ALA A 244 -8.24 10.47 -12.64
C ALA A 244 -9.18 9.25 -12.66
N CYS A 245 -8.63 8.03 -12.58
CA CYS A 245 -9.32 6.74 -12.61
C CYS A 245 -10.09 6.48 -13.92
N ASP A 246 -9.64 7.04 -15.04
CA ASP A 246 -10.28 6.89 -16.36
C ASP A 246 -9.56 5.90 -17.30
N ASN A 247 -8.48 5.27 -16.82
CA ASN A 247 -7.54 4.42 -17.55
C ASN A 247 -6.87 5.11 -18.75
N GLU A 248 -6.93 6.44 -18.82
CA GLU A 248 -6.24 7.24 -19.81
C GLU A 248 -5.08 7.97 -19.13
N TRP A 249 -4.07 8.31 -19.93
CA TRP A 249 -3.03 9.22 -19.45
C TRP A 249 -3.51 10.66 -19.65
N ASP A 250 -3.72 11.40 -18.57
CA ASP A 250 -4.04 12.82 -18.57
C ASP A 250 -3.05 13.65 -17.76
N VAL A 251 -2.20 14.39 -18.48
CA VAL A 251 -1.31 15.41 -17.89
C VAL A 251 -2.04 16.54 -17.15
N LYS A 252 -3.35 16.71 -17.37
CA LYS A 252 -4.20 17.63 -16.61
C LYS A 252 -4.90 16.97 -15.42
N GLY A 253 -4.98 15.63 -15.40
CA GLY A 253 -5.73 14.80 -14.46
C GLY A 253 -4.97 14.43 -13.18
N ALA A 254 -3.79 15.02 -12.97
CA ALA A 254 -2.87 14.74 -11.86
C ALA A 254 -2.11 13.41 -11.96
N ASP A 255 -2.15 12.72 -13.10
CA ASP A 255 -1.43 11.48 -13.32
C ASP A 255 0.08 11.62 -13.11
N LYS A 256 0.68 10.53 -12.66
CA LYS A 256 2.09 10.46 -12.24
C LYS A 256 2.79 9.34 -13.03
N LEU A 257 3.99 9.60 -13.54
CA LEU A 257 4.75 8.64 -14.35
C LEU A 257 5.95 8.11 -13.56
N TYR A 258 6.16 6.81 -13.62
CA TYR A 258 7.22 6.09 -12.91
C TYR A 258 8.00 5.18 -13.86
N LEU A 259 9.28 5.00 -13.54
CA LEU A 259 10.12 3.90 -13.98
C LEU A 259 10.16 2.87 -12.86
N GLN A 260 9.61 1.70 -13.11
CA GLN A 260 9.51 0.64 -12.12
C GLN A 260 10.86 -0.01 -11.83
N GLN A 261 11.10 -0.35 -10.57
CA GLN A 261 12.11 -1.34 -10.21
C GLN A 261 11.55 -2.73 -10.53
N ILE A 262 12.33 -3.56 -11.22
CA ILE A 262 11.93 -4.94 -11.50
C ILE A 262 12.28 -5.79 -10.27
N VAL A 263 11.31 -6.47 -9.66
CA VAL A 263 11.58 -7.45 -8.61
C VAL A 263 11.70 -8.85 -9.21
N ILE A 264 12.77 -9.57 -8.87
CA ILE A 264 12.92 -10.98 -9.27
C ILE A 264 11.88 -11.79 -8.49
N GLY A 265 10.92 -12.39 -9.21
CA GLY A 265 10.16 -13.51 -8.65
C GLY A 265 11.13 -14.68 -8.38
N GLU A 266 11.11 -15.24 -7.16
CA GLU A 266 12.00 -16.34 -6.74
C GLU A 266 12.27 -17.32 -7.88
N PRO A 267 13.54 -17.68 -8.16
CA PRO A 267 13.81 -18.80 -9.05
C PRO A 267 13.20 -20.05 -8.40
N ALA A 268 12.08 -20.52 -8.94
CA ALA A 268 11.42 -21.72 -8.46
C ALA A 268 12.48 -22.82 -8.32
N ASN A 269 12.77 -23.23 -7.08
CA ASN A 269 13.71 -24.30 -6.73
C ASN A 269 13.21 -25.69 -7.18
N ALA A 270 12.43 -25.77 -8.26
CA ALA A 270 12.00 -26.99 -8.88
C ALA A 270 13.13 -27.56 -9.77
N PRO A 271 13.61 -28.80 -9.52
CA PRO A 271 14.66 -29.44 -10.31
C PRO A 271 14.17 -29.92 -11.69
N LEU A 272 13.31 -29.16 -12.39
CA LEU A 272 12.78 -29.51 -13.71
C LEU A 272 13.51 -28.74 -14.83
N PRO A 273 14.17 -29.42 -15.80
CA PRO A 273 15.08 -28.77 -16.74
C PRO A 273 14.47 -27.96 -17.89
N LEU A 274 13.22 -27.46 -17.82
CA LEU A 274 12.50 -27.08 -19.05
C LEU A 274 11.73 -25.75 -19.08
N VAL A 275 11.86 -24.85 -18.10
CA VAL A 275 11.37 -23.46 -18.26
C VAL A 275 12.38 -22.49 -17.66
N GLN A 276 13.29 -21.98 -18.50
CA GLN A 276 14.28 -20.94 -18.15
C GLN A 276 13.76 -19.51 -18.38
N ASN A 277 12.45 -19.30 -18.55
CA ASN A 277 11.88 -17.96 -18.48
C ASN A 277 11.62 -17.64 -17.01
N THR A 278 12.61 -17.09 -16.32
CA THR A 278 12.42 -16.32 -15.10
C THR A 278 11.36 -15.26 -15.41
N LEU A 279 10.25 -15.31 -14.68
CA LEU A 279 9.19 -14.30 -14.73
C LEU A 279 9.77 -13.05 -14.09
N TYR A 280 10.08 -12.04 -14.90
CA TYR A 280 10.16 -10.68 -14.40
C TYR A 280 8.76 -10.32 -13.92
N ALA A 281 8.58 -10.18 -12.61
CA ALA A 281 7.34 -9.71 -12.04
C ALA A 281 7.48 -8.21 -11.89
N PHE A 282 6.79 -7.45 -12.74
CA PHE A 282 6.55 -6.05 -12.45
C PHE A 282 5.71 -5.97 -11.18
N GLU A 283 6.06 -5.06 -10.30
CA GLU A 283 5.22 -4.76 -9.14
C GLU A 283 3.97 -4.04 -9.67
N GLY A 284 2.78 -4.44 -9.24
CA GLY A 284 1.52 -3.82 -9.71
C GLY A 284 1.22 -2.46 -9.05
N PHE A 285 2.19 -1.90 -8.34
CA PHE A 285 2.07 -0.75 -7.45
C PHE A 285 3.40 0.01 -7.41
N VAL A 286 3.34 1.27 -6.99
CA VAL A 286 4.53 2.11 -6.81
C VAL A 286 5.27 1.69 -5.55
N THR A 287 6.56 1.37 -5.64
CA THR A 287 7.43 1.11 -4.47
C THR A 287 8.49 2.20 -4.25
N ILE A 288 9.20 2.12 -3.12
CA ILE A 288 10.23 3.11 -2.73
C ILE A 288 11.39 3.15 -3.73
N GLY A 289 11.64 2.04 -4.44
CA GLY A 289 12.68 1.96 -5.47
C GLY A 289 12.25 2.44 -6.87
N ASP A 290 10.97 2.76 -7.08
CA ASP A 290 10.50 3.26 -8.38
C ASP A 290 10.97 4.70 -8.63
N PHE A 291 11.56 4.92 -9.79
CA PHE A 291 12.06 6.23 -10.17
C PHE A 291 10.94 7.10 -10.78
N ARG A 292 10.65 8.23 -10.14
CA ARG A 292 9.60 9.15 -10.59
C ARG A 292 10.04 9.94 -11.82
N LEU A 293 9.36 9.73 -12.95
CA LEU A 293 9.59 10.46 -14.20
C LEU A 293 8.75 11.74 -14.33
N TYR A 294 7.49 11.72 -13.89
CA TYR A 294 6.59 12.88 -13.98
C TYR A 294 5.72 13.08 -12.75
N MET A 295 5.62 14.34 -12.29
CA MET A 295 4.71 14.80 -11.25
C MET A 295 4.11 16.19 -11.61
N PRO A 296 2.81 16.44 -11.37
CA PRO A 296 2.21 17.75 -11.58
C PRO A 296 2.80 18.85 -10.66
N LEU A 297 3.20 19.98 -11.24
CA LEU A 297 3.82 21.14 -10.54
C LEU A 297 2.97 21.81 -9.44
N ASN A 298 1.66 21.57 -9.41
CA ASN A 298 0.72 22.23 -8.49
C ASN A 298 0.22 21.31 -7.37
N GLU A 299 0.90 20.20 -7.11
CA GLU A 299 0.56 19.35 -5.96
C GLU A 299 1.04 20.07 -4.67
N PRO A 300 0.15 20.36 -3.71
CA PRO A 300 0.39 21.36 -2.66
C PRO A 300 1.51 21.07 -1.64
N CYS A 301 2.33 20.02 -1.81
CA CYS A 301 3.26 19.54 -0.79
C CYS A 301 4.71 19.19 -1.24
N TRP A 302 5.19 19.52 -2.44
CA TRP A 302 6.52 19.08 -2.89
C TRP A 302 7.55 20.22 -3.16
N PRO A 303 8.79 20.15 -2.63
CA PRO A 303 9.88 21.06 -3.01
C PRO A 303 10.63 20.64 -4.30
N ASP A 304 11.17 21.63 -5.03
CA ASP A 304 11.73 21.58 -6.40
C ASP A 304 13.04 20.75 -6.64
N CYS A 305 13.25 19.58 -6.06
CA CYS A 305 14.33 18.70 -6.54
C CYS A 305 14.02 17.20 -6.40
N GLY A 306 14.24 16.47 -7.50
CA GLY A 306 13.83 15.09 -7.71
C GLY A 306 14.36 14.04 -6.72
N THR A 307 13.68 12.88 -6.79
CA THR A 307 13.94 11.61 -6.08
C THR A 307 14.26 11.74 -4.60
N LYS A 308 13.22 11.92 -3.80
CA LYS A 308 13.13 11.30 -2.47
C LYS A 308 11.70 10.90 -2.21
N VAL A 309 11.39 9.60 -2.20
CA VAL A 309 10.32 9.13 -1.33
C VAL A 309 10.88 9.33 0.08
N GLU A 310 10.51 10.41 0.76
CA GLU A 310 10.88 10.52 2.17
C GLU A 310 10.09 9.47 2.93
N GLN A 311 10.76 8.80 3.88
CA GLN A 311 10.20 7.77 4.75
C GLN A 311 9.08 8.29 5.69
N CYS A 312 8.69 9.56 5.53
CA CYS A 312 7.57 10.23 6.16
C CYS A 312 6.33 10.34 5.24
N ASN A 313 6.38 9.76 4.03
CA ASN A 313 5.25 9.76 3.11
C ASN A 313 4.38 8.55 3.43
N GLY A 314 3.20 8.80 4.00
CA GLY A 314 2.30 7.76 4.48
C GLY A 314 1.82 6.76 3.41
N ASP A 315 1.91 7.17 2.14
CA ASP A 315 1.38 6.39 1.00
C ASP A 315 2.32 5.27 0.48
N ALA A 316 3.38 4.87 1.21
CA ALA A 316 4.38 3.91 0.71
C ALA A 316 4.23 2.50 1.35
N VAL A 317 4.12 1.49 0.49
CA VAL A 317 4.19 0.07 0.91
C VAL A 317 5.65 -0.31 1.14
N TYR A 318 5.99 -0.78 2.34
CA TYR A 318 7.36 -1.18 2.68
C TYR A 318 7.58 -2.67 2.40
N PRO A 319 8.37 -3.06 1.39
CA PRO A 319 8.76 -4.45 1.23
C PRO A 319 9.64 -4.88 2.40
N LEU A 320 9.36 -6.07 2.93
CA LEU A 320 10.21 -6.72 3.91
C LEU A 320 11.19 -7.62 3.17
N LEU A 321 12.47 -7.31 3.32
CA LEU A 321 13.53 -8.22 2.91
C LEU A 321 13.69 -9.29 3.97
N ILE A 322 13.52 -10.55 3.58
CA ILE A 322 13.76 -11.68 4.46
C ILE A 322 15.25 -12.03 4.37
N PRO A 323 16.02 -11.88 5.46
CA PRO A 323 17.44 -12.23 5.47
C PRO A 323 17.63 -13.64 4.95
N GLY A 324 18.43 -13.78 3.90
CA GLY A 324 18.75 -15.06 3.31
C GLY A 324 17.68 -15.78 2.48
N VAL A 325 16.55 -15.15 2.23
CA VAL A 325 15.64 -15.53 1.14
C VAL A 325 15.78 -14.51 0.01
N ASP A 326 15.52 -13.24 0.30
CA ASP A 326 15.48 -12.16 -0.71
C ASP A 326 16.86 -11.54 -0.98
N VAL A 327 17.79 -11.67 -0.04
CA VAL A 327 19.17 -11.19 -0.16
C VAL A 327 20.10 -12.40 -0.37
N PRO A 328 20.33 -12.87 -1.62
CA PRO A 328 21.25 -13.95 -1.89
C PRO A 328 22.69 -13.48 -1.67
N LEU A 329 23.19 -13.61 -0.44
CA LEU A 329 24.61 -13.39 -0.14
C LEU A 329 25.46 -14.37 -0.95
N THR A 330 26.25 -13.83 -1.88
CA THR A 330 27.01 -14.63 -2.84
C THR A 330 28.05 -15.51 -2.14
N GLY A 331 27.86 -16.83 -2.20
CA GLY A 331 28.91 -17.81 -1.87
C GLY A 331 29.10 -18.16 -0.39
N VAL A 332 28.25 -17.66 0.52
CA VAL A 332 28.23 -18.10 1.92
C VAL A 332 26.82 -18.56 2.27
N ALA A 333 26.68 -19.79 2.81
CA ALA A 333 25.39 -20.28 3.27
C ALA A 333 24.82 -19.31 4.32
N ASN A 334 23.68 -18.70 4.00
CA ASN A 334 23.07 -17.58 4.69
C ASN A 334 23.19 -17.64 6.21
N PRO A 335 23.90 -16.70 6.82
CA PRO A 335 23.73 -16.49 8.23
C PRO A 335 22.63 -15.44 8.38
N LEU A 336 21.41 -15.96 8.49
CA LEU A 336 20.24 -15.24 8.97
C LEU A 336 20.61 -14.45 10.23
N MET A 337 20.06 -13.25 10.43
CA MET A 337 20.10 -12.56 11.73
C MET A 337 19.76 -13.53 12.85
N ARG A 338 20.44 -13.49 14.00
CA ARG A 338 20.34 -14.55 15.02
C ARG A 338 20.08 -14.00 16.40
N LEU A 339 19.16 -14.62 17.11
CA LEU A 339 19.04 -14.38 18.54
C LEU A 339 20.25 -14.96 19.30
N ARG A 340 20.82 -14.13 20.18
CA ARG A 340 22.01 -14.42 20.99
C ARG A 340 21.82 -13.88 22.41
N TRP A 341 22.63 -14.38 23.34
CA TRP A 341 22.73 -13.81 24.67
C TRP A 341 24.16 -13.79 25.18
N VAL A 342 24.44 -12.84 26.07
CA VAL A 342 25.70 -12.71 26.80
C VAL A 342 25.50 -13.33 28.17
N ASP A 343 26.27 -14.39 28.46
CA ASP A 343 26.31 -15.01 29.80
C ASP A 343 27.14 -14.12 30.75
N ALA A 344 26.45 -13.37 31.60
CA ALA A 344 27.08 -12.57 32.64
C ALA A 344 27.47 -13.41 33.87
N THR A 345 26.99 -14.66 33.97
CA THR A 345 27.19 -15.57 35.09
C THR A 345 27.93 -16.86 34.66
N PRO A 346 29.29 -16.88 34.68
CA PRO A 346 30.09 -17.87 33.97
C PRO A 346 29.64 -19.34 34.11
N GLY A 347 29.15 -19.90 33.00
CA GLY A 347 28.90 -21.35 32.85
C GLY A 347 27.56 -21.84 33.38
N GLY A 348 26.60 -20.93 33.60
CA GLY A 348 25.22 -21.23 33.91
C GLY A 348 24.34 -21.40 32.66
N PRO A 349 23.10 -21.93 32.81
CA PRO A 349 22.03 -21.71 31.84
C PRO A 349 21.70 -20.21 31.76
N PHE A 350 20.97 -19.79 30.72
CA PHE A 350 20.49 -18.41 30.59
C PHE A 350 19.78 -17.94 31.87
N ASP A 351 20.27 -16.84 32.45
CA ASP A 351 19.71 -16.19 33.63
C ASP A 351 19.41 -14.71 33.30
N PRO A 352 18.18 -14.36 32.88
CA PRO A 352 17.88 -12.99 32.45
C PRO A 352 17.95 -11.96 33.57
N ALA A 353 18.11 -12.37 34.83
CA ALA A 353 18.41 -11.41 35.89
C ALA A 353 19.82 -10.80 35.72
N PHE A 354 20.69 -11.44 34.94
CA PHE A 354 22.07 -11.01 34.70
C PHE A 354 22.47 -11.03 33.22
N ASP A 355 21.88 -11.91 32.43
CA ASP A 355 22.21 -12.14 31.04
C ASP A 355 21.44 -11.18 30.14
N ASP A 356 22.12 -10.72 29.11
CA ASP A 356 21.59 -9.76 28.15
C ASP A 356 21.27 -10.45 26.83
N VAL A 357 20.16 -10.08 26.19
CA VAL A 357 19.69 -10.72 24.95
C VAL A 357 19.77 -9.74 23.78
N TYR A 358 20.23 -10.25 22.63
CA TYR A 358 20.48 -9.47 21.42
C TYR A 358 20.00 -10.20 20.17
N ILE A 359 19.60 -9.46 19.15
CA ILE A 359 19.59 -9.94 17.77
C ILE A 359 20.96 -9.60 17.15
N GLU A 360 21.76 -10.62 16.87
CA GLU A 360 22.99 -10.56 16.08
C GLU A 360 22.61 -10.27 14.62
N THR A 361 22.87 -9.05 14.17
CA THR A 361 22.47 -8.61 12.82
C THR A 361 23.56 -8.87 11.78
N ASN A 362 24.83 -8.99 12.22
CA ASN A 362 25.96 -9.29 11.34
C ASN A 362 26.69 -10.59 11.74
N PRO A 363 26.09 -11.76 11.49
CA PRO A 363 26.70 -13.05 11.84
C PRO A 363 27.90 -13.45 10.96
N LEU A 364 28.30 -12.62 9.98
CA LEU A 364 29.52 -12.79 9.16
C LEU A 364 30.73 -12.01 9.69
N SER A 365 30.57 -11.32 10.81
CA SER A 365 31.66 -10.52 11.35
C SER A 365 32.93 -11.31 11.62
N ALA A 366 34.05 -10.61 11.79
CA ALA A 366 35.32 -11.24 12.17
C ALA A 366 35.25 -11.93 13.55
N ASN A 367 34.25 -11.60 14.38
CA ASN A 367 34.05 -12.13 15.73
C ASN A 367 32.57 -12.49 15.98
N PRO A 368 32.00 -13.50 15.30
CA PRO A 368 30.56 -13.83 15.34
C PRO A 368 30.10 -14.49 16.66
N ASN A 369 30.91 -14.35 17.71
CA ASN A 369 30.64 -14.82 19.06
C ASN A 369 30.75 -13.65 20.06
N ARG A 370 30.61 -12.42 19.60
CA ARG A 370 30.62 -11.22 20.43
C ARG A 370 29.53 -10.27 19.98
N VAL A 371 29.01 -9.50 20.94
CA VAL A 371 28.14 -8.37 20.68
C VAL A 371 28.90 -7.31 19.89
N GLU A 372 28.33 -6.85 18.79
CA GLU A 372 28.91 -5.87 17.89
C GLU A 372 28.05 -4.63 17.74
N VAL A 373 28.65 -3.55 17.25
CA VAL A 373 27.88 -2.36 16.88
C VAL A 373 26.89 -2.74 15.80
N GLY A 374 25.62 -2.44 16.02
CA GLY A 374 24.53 -2.78 15.13
C GLY A 374 23.70 -4.00 15.50
N ASP A 375 24.09 -4.75 16.52
CA ASP A 375 23.20 -5.75 17.12
C ASP A 375 22.03 -5.03 17.83
N VAL A 376 20.83 -5.62 17.82
CA VAL A 376 19.64 -5.03 18.46
C VAL A 376 19.49 -5.59 19.86
N ARG A 377 19.39 -4.73 20.89
CA ARG A 377 19.12 -5.14 22.27
C ARG A 377 17.66 -5.55 22.46
N LEU A 378 17.43 -6.70 23.07
CA LEU A 378 16.10 -7.11 23.55
C LEU A 378 15.93 -6.94 25.06
N THR A 379 17.01 -6.64 25.79
CA THR A 379 16.99 -6.30 27.22
C THR A 379 17.66 -4.95 27.46
N SER A 380 17.41 -4.35 28.63
CA SER A 380 18.09 -3.11 29.00
C SER A 380 19.52 -3.41 29.41
N VAL A 381 20.49 -2.80 28.73
CA VAL A 381 21.92 -3.05 28.97
C VAL A 381 22.65 -1.73 29.18
N CYS A 382 23.36 -1.61 30.30
CA CYS A 382 24.12 -0.40 30.67
C CYS A 382 23.34 0.92 30.65
N GLY A 383 22.05 0.89 30.96
CA GLY A 383 21.20 2.10 30.92
C GLY A 383 20.79 2.51 29.51
N CYS A 384 21.04 1.66 28.51
CA CYS A 384 20.30 1.67 27.26
C CYS A 384 19.00 0.90 27.45
N ASP A 385 17.92 1.42 26.87
CA ASP A 385 16.65 0.71 26.84
C ASP A 385 16.72 -0.45 25.81
N PRO A 386 15.86 -1.47 25.96
CA PRO A 386 15.63 -2.46 24.90
C PRO A 386 15.20 -1.79 23.59
N ASN A 387 15.19 -2.54 22.48
CA ASN A 387 14.87 -2.00 21.15
C ASN A 387 15.82 -0.85 20.76
N THR A 388 17.10 -1.01 21.09
CA THR A 388 18.15 -0.06 20.71
C THR A 388 19.33 -0.78 20.08
N LEU A 389 20.01 -0.14 19.16
CA LEU A 389 21.23 -0.71 18.60
C LEU A 389 22.39 -0.58 19.56
N VAL A 390 23.19 -1.62 19.59
CA VAL A 390 24.51 -1.58 20.20
C VAL A 390 25.34 -0.51 19.51
N GLY A 391 25.89 0.42 20.30
CA GLY A 391 26.65 1.58 19.82
C GLY A 391 25.87 2.89 19.71
N GLN A 392 24.53 2.86 19.68
CA GLN A 392 23.72 4.09 19.58
C GLN A 392 23.69 4.87 20.92
N CYS A 393 23.37 4.17 22.01
CA CYS A 393 23.27 4.74 23.36
C CYS A 393 24.54 4.50 24.21
N SER A 394 25.24 3.39 23.99
CA SER A 394 26.44 2.98 24.73
C SER A 394 27.24 1.92 23.96
N LEU A 395 28.54 1.85 24.26
CA LEU A 395 29.50 0.86 23.75
C LEU A 395 29.95 -0.13 24.85
N CYS A 396 29.31 -0.13 26.02
CA CYS A 396 29.75 -0.91 27.18
C CYS A 396 29.68 -2.43 26.99
N ASP A 397 28.77 -2.88 26.13
CA ASP A 397 28.43 -4.26 25.81
C ASP A 397 29.07 -4.69 24.49
N VAL A 398 29.65 -3.77 23.72
CA VAL A 398 30.47 -4.10 22.57
C VAL A 398 31.64 -4.99 22.99
N ASN A 399 31.85 -6.07 22.23
CA ASN A 399 32.77 -7.16 22.50
C ASN A 399 32.38 -8.07 23.68
N ALA A 400 31.21 -7.93 24.31
CA ALA A 400 30.73 -8.93 25.26
C ALA A 400 30.64 -10.28 24.54
N GLN A 401 31.11 -11.35 25.18
CA GLN A 401 31.20 -12.65 24.52
C GLN A 401 29.84 -13.34 24.60
N TYR A 402 29.29 -13.71 23.44
CA TYR A 402 28.10 -14.54 23.39
C TYR A 402 28.36 -15.90 24.04
N ALA A 403 27.36 -16.41 24.74
CA ALA A 403 27.38 -17.78 25.21
C ALA A 403 27.47 -18.74 24.01
N PRO A 404 28.16 -19.90 24.12
CA PRO A 404 28.19 -20.89 23.05
C PRO A 404 26.77 -21.33 22.70
N LEU A 405 26.37 -21.14 21.44
CA LEU A 405 25.05 -21.53 20.96
C LEU A 405 24.85 -23.04 21.15
N VAL A 406 23.89 -23.43 21.99
CA VAL A 406 23.43 -24.82 22.07
C VAL A 406 22.43 -25.01 20.93
N VAL A 407 22.93 -25.42 19.78
CA VAL A 407 22.27 -25.47 18.45
C VAL A 407 21.02 -26.38 18.37
N ALA A 408 20.51 -26.92 19.47
CA ALA A 408 19.39 -27.88 19.45
C ALA A 408 18.06 -27.32 19.97
N ASP A 409 18.06 -26.21 20.69
CA ASP A 409 16.89 -25.73 21.44
C ASP A 409 16.61 -24.28 21.03
N GLN A 410 15.76 -24.11 20.02
CA GLN A 410 15.37 -22.79 19.54
C GLN A 410 14.35 -22.16 20.50
N LEU A 411 14.51 -20.85 20.73
CA LEU A 411 13.53 -20.06 21.45
C LEU A 411 12.24 -20.08 20.68
N ILE A 412 11.16 -20.34 21.41
CA ILE A 412 9.81 -20.33 20.87
C ILE A 412 9.34 -18.88 20.95
N LEU A 413 9.20 -18.22 19.80
CA LEU A 413 8.34 -17.05 19.73
C LEU A 413 6.90 -17.56 19.85
N GLY A 414 6.16 -17.04 20.80
CA GLY A 414 4.77 -17.43 20.97
C GLY A 414 3.95 -16.34 21.62
N TYR A 415 2.64 -16.42 21.46
CA TYR A 415 1.69 -15.51 22.08
C TYR A 415 0.85 -16.24 23.14
N VAL A 416 0.30 -15.48 24.08
CA VAL A 416 -0.76 -15.97 24.97
C VAL A 416 -2.10 -15.50 24.43
N ASP A 417 -2.97 -16.43 24.07
CA ASP A 417 -4.35 -16.17 23.66
C ASP A 417 -5.17 -15.65 24.86
N ALA A 418 -5.11 -14.34 25.08
CA ALA A 418 -5.62 -13.71 26.28
C ALA A 418 -7.09 -13.30 26.13
N ASN A 419 -7.57 -13.12 24.90
CA ASN A 419 -8.99 -12.90 24.60
C ASN A 419 -9.75 -14.23 24.34
N GLY A 420 -9.06 -15.35 24.14
CA GLY A 420 -9.62 -16.70 24.01
C GLY A 420 -10.07 -17.07 22.59
N ASN A 421 -9.69 -16.32 21.56
CA ASN A 421 -10.08 -16.56 20.17
C ASN A 421 -9.21 -17.64 19.48
N ASN A 422 -8.11 -18.08 20.10
CA ASN A 422 -7.13 -19.04 19.59
C ASN A 422 -6.40 -18.60 18.30
N ARG A 423 -6.19 -17.29 18.14
CA ARG A 423 -5.47 -16.65 17.05
C ARG A 423 -4.60 -15.55 17.62
N TYR A 424 -3.46 -15.28 17.00
CA TYR A 424 -2.65 -14.13 17.41
C TYR A 424 -3.29 -12.85 16.86
N ASP A 425 -3.53 -11.87 17.72
CA ASP A 425 -3.92 -10.51 17.37
C ASP A 425 -3.22 -9.47 18.27
N LEU A 426 -3.50 -8.18 18.07
CA LEU A 426 -2.91 -7.07 18.83
C LEU A 426 -3.32 -7.06 20.31
N ASP A 427 -4.36 -7.81 20.65
CA ASP A 427 -4.88 -8.01 21.99
C ASP A 427 -4.22 -9.20 22.69
N ASP A 428 -3.23 -9.85 22.08
CA ASP A 428 -2.45 -10.94 22.65
C ASP A 428 -1.00 -10.54 22.98
N PRO A 429 -0.46 -10.95 24.15
CA PRO A 429 0.90 -10.61 24.51
C PRO A 429 1.88 -11.57 23.83
N LEU A 430 2.92 -11.02 23.22
CA LEU A 430 3.96 -11.79 22.55
C LEU A 430 5.10 -12.02 23.53
N TYR A 431 5.61 -13.24 23.60
CA TYR A 431 6.73 -13.62 24.45
C TYR A 431 7.79 -14.36 23.65
N LEU A 432 9.01 -14.18 24.11
CA LEU A 432 10.14 -15.01 23.74
C LEU A 432 10.36 -16.04 24.86
N ASP A 433 10.06 -17.30 24.59
CA ASP A 433 10.23 -18.41 25.54
C ASP A 433 11.71 -18.75 25.69
N THR A 434 12.27 -18.33 26.81
CA THR A 434 13.68 -18.55 27.17
C THR A 434 13.88 -19.85 27.92
N SER A 435 12.78 -20.49 28.36
CA SER A 435 12.84 -21.67 29.22
C SER A 435 13.55 -22.84 28.56
N THR A 436 13.56 -22.93 27.23
CA THR A 436 14.25 -23.96 26.44
C THR A 436 15.78 -23.86 26.51
N LEU A 437 16.35 -22.74 26.96
CA LEU A 437 17.80 -22.50 26.99
C LEU A 437 18.53 -23.13 28.20
N GLY A 438 17.80 -23.81 29.11
CA GLY A 438 18.36 -24.42 30.32
C GLY A 438 18.38 -25.96 30.33
N VAL A 439 19.47 -26.56 30.80
CA VAL A 439 19.58 -28.02 31.02
C VAL A 439 18.62 -28.44 32.14
N GLY A 440 17.43 -28.97 31.78
CA GLY A 440 16.38 -29.38 32.72
C GLY A 440 15.10 -28.54 32.68
N ALA A 441 14.91 -27.74 31.63
CA ALA A 441 13.74 -26.91 31.37
C ALA A 441 12.39 -27.64 31.59
N VAL A 442 11.62 -27.18 32.56
CA VAL A 442 10.22 -27.57 32.77
C VAL A 442 9.39 -26.36 32.38
N GLY A 443 8.96 -26.23 31.12
CA GLY A 443 8.26 -25.01 30.70
C GLY A 443 8.08 -24.73 29.21
N ALA A 444 8.75 -25.45 28.30
CA ALA A 444 8.64 -25.15 26.86
C ALA A 444 7.17 -25.08 26.39
N GLY A 445 6.81 -23.96 25.75
CA GLY A 445 5.45 -23.70 25.30
C GLY A 445 4.50 -23.18 26.39
N VAL A 446 5.03 -22.72 27.53
CA VAL A 446 4.27 -21.89 28.49
C VAL A 446 5.07 -20.69 28.97
N VAL A 447 4.40 -19.56 29.21
CA VAL A 447 4.99 -18.39 29.87
C VAL A 447 5.49 -18.81 31.25
N SER A 448 6.76 -18.54 31.46
CA SER A 448 7.54 -18.94 32.61
C SER A 448 8.36 -17.77 33.13
N ILE A 449 8.80 -17.89 34.39
CA ILE A 449 9.78 -16.93 34.93
C ILE A 449 10.99 -16.98 34.02
N ASN A 450 11.50 -15.80 33.65
CA ASN A 450 12.63 -15.54 32.77
C ASN A 450 12.30 -15.30 31.29
N ASP A 451 11.06 -15.54 30.85
CA ASP A 451 10.67 -15.19 29.50
C ASP A 451 10.67 -13.68 29.26
N ILE A 452 10.88 -13.25 28.03
CA ILE A 452 10.90 -11.83 27.66
C ILE A 452 9.56 -11.47 27.05
N ARG A 453 8.87 -10.50 27.64
CA ARG A 453 7.67 -9.87 27.07
C ARG A 453 8.10 -9.01 25.91
N LEU A 454 7.59 -9.25 24.70
CA LEU A 454 7.84 -8.36 23.57
C LEU A 454 6.80 -7.23 23.52
N THR A 455 5.55 -7.50 23.87
CA THR A 455 4.49 -6.48 23.97
C THR A 455 4.17 -6.11 25.42
N ALA A 456 3.70 -4.88 25.64
CA ALA A 456 3.30 -4.41 26.97
C ALA A 456 1.92 -4.98 27.36
N ARG A 457 1.80 -5.53 28.57
CA ARG A 457 0.51 -6.00 29.13
C ARG A 457 0.55 -6.12 30.64
N TYR A 458 -0.62 -6.16 31.27
CA TYR A 458 -0.80 -6.36 32.72
C TYR A 458 -0.03 -5.34 33.58
N SER A 459 0.13 -4.12 33.08
CA SER A 459 0.95 -3.05 33.69
C SER A 459 2.46 -3.30 33.67
N TYR A 460 2.93 -4.26 32.87
CA TYR A 460 4.34 -4.46 32.56
C TYR A 460 4.69 -3.81 31.24
N ASP A 461 5.87 -3.19 31.20
CA ASP A 461 6.42 -2.56 30.01
C ASP A 461 6.80 -3.62 28.94
N ASN A 462 6.87 -3.19 27.69
CA ASN A 462 7.44 -4.01 26.61
C ASN A 462 8.93 -4.32 26.88
N TYR A 463 9.42 -5.41 26.29
CA TYR A 463 10.79 -5.91 26.49
C TYR A 463 11.18 -6.17 27.96
N SER A 464 10.20 -6.38 28.84
CA SER A 464 10.43 -6.69 30.25
C SER A 464 10.53 -8.20 30.48
N ILE A 465 11.26 -8.60 31.53
CA ILE A 465 11.43 -10.01 31.90
C ILE A 465 10.28 -10.44 32.81
N VAL A 466 9.73 -11.64 32.58
CA VAL A 466 8.72 -12.24 33.45
C VAL A 466 9.36 -12.65 34.77
N ALA A 467 8.95 -12.01 35.86
CA ALA A 467 9.45 -12.26 37.20
C ALA A 467 8.49 -13.14 38.03
N GLY A 468 9.02 -13.72 39.10
CA GLY A 468 8.24 -14.53 40.02
C GLY A 468 7.15 -13.72 40.73
N GLY A 469 5.89 -14.10 40.51
CA GLY A 469 4.73 -13.41 41.08
C GLY A 469 4.03 -12.47 40.09
N ASP A 470 4.52 -12.37 38.86
CA ASP A 470 3.86 -11.59 37.83
C ASP A 470 2.53 -12.19 37.39
N ASP A 471 1.62 -11.32 36.95
CA ASP A 471 0.27 -11.72 36.56
C ASP A 471 0.27 -12.62 35.32
N ASP A 472 1.31 -12.56 34.47
CA ASP A 472 1.51 -13.48 33.33
C ASP A 472 1.68 -14.94 33.76
N LEU A 473 2.01 -15.17 35.03
CA LEU A 473 2.12 -16.52 35.61
C LEU A 473 0.79 -17.02 36.18
N LEU A 474 -0.29 -16.24 36.04
CA LEU A 474 -1.65 -16.58 36.45
C LEU A 474 -2.51 -16.80 35.19
N GLY A 475 -3.37 -17.81 35.18
CA GLY A 475 -4.30 -18.06 34.05
C GLY A 475 -3.76 -19.01 32.98
N ASP A 476 -4.18 -18.81 31.73
CA ASP A 476 -3.61 -19.53 30.58
C ASP A 476 -2.19 -19.01 30.36
N ARG A 477 -1.23 -19.94 30.43
CA ARG A 477 0.18 -19.64 30.23
C ARG A 477 0.65 -20.24 28.92
N THR A 478 -0.19 -20.95 28.18
CA THR A 478 0.25 -21.68 27.01
C THR A 478 0.68 -20.70 25.93
N LEU A 479 1.96 -20.78 25.57
CA LEU A 479 2.50 -20.09 24.41
C LEU A 479 2.06 -20.86 23.18
N ARG A 480 1.33 -20.15 22.32
CA ARG A 480 0.82 -20.64 21.05
C ARG A 480 1.70 -20.11 19.93
N ASP A 481 1.75 -20.88 18.86
CA ASP A 481 2.59 -20.58 17.70
C ASP A 481 1.97 -19.43 16.93
N ILE A 482 2.75 -18.39 16.64
CA ILE A 482 2.30 -17.28 15.79
C ILE A 482 1.94 -17.76 14.37
N ALA A 483 2.52 -18.87 13.91
CA ALA A 483 2.33 -19.40 12.55
C ALA A 483 1.14 -20.36 12.39
N THR A 484 0.61 -20.95 13.47
CA THR A 484 -0.51 -21.92 13.37
C THR A 484 -1.80 -21.39 14.00
N VAL A 485 -2.60 -20.72 13.17
CA VAL A 485 -3.97 -20.33 13.48
C VAL A 485 -4.79 -21.58 13.85
N GLY A 486 -5.37 -21.59 15.06
CA GLY A 486 -6.40 -22.56 15.45
C GLY A 486 -5.92 -23.98 15.82
N HIS A 487 -4.62 -24.22 16.00
CA HIS A 487 -4.15 -25.48 16.56
C HIS A 487 -3.32 -25.28 17.83
N PRO A 488 -3.70 -25.86 18.99
CA PRO A 488 -2.89 -25.82 20.22
C PRO A 488 -1.67 -26.76 20.14
N GLN A 489 -1.04 -26.90 18.96
CA GLN A 489 0.27 -27.55 18.92
C GLN A 489 1.26 -26.65 19.63
N ILE A 490 2.19 -27.28 20.34
CA ILE A 490 3.43 -26.64 20.80
C ILE A 490 4.05 -25.97 19.57
N PRO A 491 4.53 -24.72 19.68
CA PRO A 491 5.10 -24.01 18.54
C PRO A 491 6.13 -24.86 17.81
N SER A 492 6.09 -24.84 16.47
CA SER A 492 7.18 -25.43 15.72
C SER A 492 8.46 -24.77 16.22
N VAL A 493 9.51 -25.58 16.43
CA VAL A 493 10.86 -25.10 16.73
C VAL A 493 11.46 -24.50 15.47
N ASP A 494 10.76 -23.57 14.85
CA ASP A 494 11.29 -22.76 13.78
C ASP A 494 12.12 -21.66 14.44
N PRO A 495 13.32 -21.36 13.92
CA PRO A 495 14.15 -20.32 14.50
C PRO A 495 13.39 -19.00 14.43
N ILE A 496 13.50 -18.16 15.45
CA ILE A 496 13.05 -16.76 15.37
C ILE A 496 13.55 -16.07 14.08
N ASN A 497 14.73 -16.46 13.59
CA ASN A 497 15.31 -15.99 12.34
C ASN A 497 14.44 -16.23 11.10
N SER A 498 13.54 -17.21 11.13
CA SER A 498 12.56 -17.49 10.08
C SER A 498 11.36 -16.54 10.09
N TYR A 499 11.25 -15.70 11.11
CA TYR A 499 10.23 -14.68 11.25
C TYR A 499 10.81 -13.27 11.18
N LEU A 500 12.13 -13.12 11.04
CA LEU A 500 12.75 -11.80 10.94
C LEU A 500 12.64 -11.29 9.50
N GLY A 501 12.06 -10.11 9.34
CA GLY A 501 12.11 -9.32 8.10
C GLY A 501 12.61 -7.92 8.42
N PHE A 502 13.28 -7.26 7.49
CA PHE A 502 13.66 -5.86 7.67
C PHE A 502 13.20 -5.00 6.50
N VAL A 503 12.86 -3.75 6.82
CA VAL A 503 12.66 -2.71 5.82
C VAL A 503 14.01 -2.04 5.61
N ASP A 504 14.59 -2.32 4.45
CA ASP A 504 15.78 -1.65 3.97
C ASP A 504 15.42 -0.23 3.54
N SER A 505 15.74 0.70 4.42
CA SER A 505 15.41 2.11 4.26
C SER A 505 16.45 2.83 3.40
N GLY A 506 17.64 2.24 3.24
CA GLY A 506 18.67 2.68 2.32
C GLY A 506 18.44 2.21 0.87
N CYS A 507 17.61 1.19 0.69
CA CYS A 507 17.38 0.46 -0.56
C CYS A 507 18.65 -0.16 -1.16
N ASP A 508 19.66 -0.46 -0.35
CA ASP A 508 20.94 -1.04 -0.80
C ASP A 508 20.97 -2.59 -0.79
N GLY A 509 19.85 -3.21 -0.39
CA GLY A 509 19.66 -4.65 -0.24
C GLY A 509 20.39 -5.25 0.96
N GLU A 510 21.03 -4.43 1.79
CA GLU A 510 21.77 -4.86 2.98
C GLU A 510 21.11 -4.30 4.24
N TRP A 511 21.35 -4.96 5.38
CA TRP A 511 20.97 -4.40 6.67
C TRP A 511 22.01 -3.35 7.07
N ASP A 512 21.61 -2.07 7.13
CA ASP A 512 22.42 -0.96 7.65
C ASP A 512 22.08 -0.66 9.12
N PRO A 513 22.84 -1.22 10.08
CA PRO A 513 22.65 -0.94 11.49
C PRO A 513 23.05 0.50 11.88
N LEU A 514 23.60 1.32 11.00
CA LEU A 514 23.85 2.74 11.29
C LEU A 514 22.88 3.64 10.50
N GLY A 515 22.05 3.04 9.65
CA GLY A 515 21.09 3.68 8.78
C GLY A 515 19.68 3.75 9.37
N ALA A 516 18.71 3.90 8.49
CA ALA A 516 17.29 4.07 8.86
C ALA A 516 16.52 2.73 8.90
N ASP A 517 17.23 1.60 8.74
CA ASP A 517 16.62 0.28 8.63
C ASP A 517 15.80 -0.11 9.85
N LYS A 518 14.73 -0.86 9.57
CA LYS A 518 13.73 -1.24 10.57
C LYS A 518 13.62 -2.75 10.60
N LEU A 519 13.58 -3.35 11.78
CA LEU A 519 13.48 -4.80 11.95
C LEU A 519 12.10 -5.19 12.46
N TYR A 520 11.51 -6.22 11.88
CA TYR A 520 10.18 -6.73 12.18
C TYR A 520 10.21 -8.25 12.44
N LEU A 521 9.30 -8.71 13.29
CA LEU A 521 8.83 -10.09 13.36
C LEU A 521 7.58 -10.19 12.49
N GLN A 522 7.72 -10.89 11.38
CA GLN A 522 6.67 -11.13 10.41
C GLN A 522 5.60 -12.08 10.95
N GLN A 523 4.35 -11.76 10.65
CA GLN A 523 3.26 -12.72 10.73
C GLN A 523 3.38 -13.72 9.59
N VAL A 524 3.21 -15.00 9.92
CA VAL A 524 3.14 -16.05 8.90
C VAL A 524 1.70 -16.18 8.43
N VAL A 525 1.43 -15.79 7.19
CA VAL A 525 0.14 -16.08 6.56
C VAL A 525 0.16 -17.52 6.08
N PHE A 526 -0.54 -18.40 6.81
CA PHE A 526 -0.58 -19.81 6.46
C PHE A 526 -1.38 -20.03 5.18
N THR A 527 -0.70 -20.31 4.06
CA THR A 527 -1.38 -20.83 2.86
C THR A 527 -1.57 -22.33 3.02
N LEU A 528 -2.84 -22.78 3.08
CA LEU A 528 -3.18 -24.19 3.28
C LEU A 528 -2.57 -25.08 2.19
N VAL A 529 -1.75 -26.03 2.65
CA VAL A 529 -1.05 -27.10 1.92
C VAL A 529 -1.73 -27.53 0.61
N GLY A 530 -1.07 -27.22 -0.51
CA GLY A 530 -1.42 -27.80 -1.80
C GLY A 530 -1.22 -29.32 -1.78
N ALA A 531 -2.30 -30.10 -1.92
CA ALA A 531 -2.33 -31.56 -2.05
C ALA A 531 -1.72 -32.40 -0.87
N PRO A 532 -2.30 -33.57 -0.56
CA PRO A 532 -1.74 -34.47 0.46
C PRO A 532 -0.28 -34.83 0.18
N GLY A 533 0.64 -34.39 1.05
CA GLY A 533 2.06 -34.75 0.99
C GLY A 533 2.99 -33.66 0.47
N ALA A 534 2.51 -32.48 0.09
CA ALA A 534 3.41 -31.33 -0.07
C ALA A 534 3.80 -30.78 1.33
N PRO A 535 5.06 -30.37 1.55
CA PRO A 535 5.40 -29.59 2.73
C PRO A 535 4.57 -28.31 2.72
N ALA A 536 4.05 -27.91 3.88
CA ALA A 536 3.45 -26.58 4.04
C ALA A 536 4.53 -25.55 3.68
N MET A 537 4.23 -24.67 2.74
CA MET A 537 5.05 -23.48 2.52
C MET A 537 4.45 -22.39 3.40
N ASN A 538 5.15 -22.08 4.49
CA ASN A 538 4.88 -20.89 5.26
C ASN A 538 5.21 -19.71 4.35
N GLN A 539 4.20 -18.95 3.92
CA GLN A 539 4.43 -17.69 3.22
C GLN A 539 4.50 -16.61 4.28
N LEU A 540 5.68 -16.02 4.42
CA LEU A 540 5.85 -14.75 5.11
C LEU A 540 5.22 -13.68 4.23
N ASP A 541 4.62 -12.67 4.83
CA ASP A 541 4.23 -11.48 4.10
C ASP A 541 5.49 -10.79 3.53
N ARG A 542 5.36 -10.31 2.29
CA ARG A 542 6.44 -9.60 1.59
C ARG A 542 6.52 -8.13 1.96
N PHE A 543 5.60 -7.67 2.80
CA PHE A 543 5.43 -6.27 3.15
C PHE A 543 5.10 -6.17 4.63
N ALA A 544 5.48 -5.07 5.25
CA ALA A 544 5.14 -4.81 6.64
C ALA A 544 3.61 -4.70 6.78
N SER A 545 3.01 -5.56 7.59
CA SER A 545 1.56 -5.61 7.81
C SER A 545 1.17 -5.20 9.25
N ILE A 546 -0.12 -5.02 9.50
CA ILE A 546 -0.67 -4.58 10.81
C ILE A 546 -0.24 -5.49 11.96
N GLY A 547 -0.09 -6.77 11.67
CA GLY A 547 0.21 -7.75 12.70
C GLY A 547 1.71 -8.03 12.90
N ASP A 548 2.58 -7.42 12.10
CA ASP A 548 4.03 -7.56 12.26
C ASP A 548 4.52 -6.84 13.52
N PHE A 549 5.31 -7.54 14.33
CA PHE A 549 5.84 -6.96 15.56
C PHE A 549 7.19 -6.29 15.31
N ARG A 550 7.24 -4.96 15.46
CA ARG A 550 8.46 -4.16 15.31
C ARG A 550 9.49 -4.50 16.39
N LEU A 551 10.67 -4.97 15.99
CA LEU A 551 11.82 -5.24 16.87
C LEU A 551 12.81 -4.10 16.97
N TYR A 552 13.02 -3.33 15.89
CA TYR A 552 13.96 -2.20 15.86
C TYR A 552 13.42 -0.98 15.10
N MET A 553 13.61 0.22 15.67
CA MET A 553 13.56 1.49 14.94
C MET A 553 14.61 2.52 15.39
N PRO A 554 15.13 3.36 14.47
CA PRO A 554 16.00 4.48 14.79
C PRO A 554 15.34 5.54 15.71
N ILE A 555 16.08 6.00 16.73
CA ILE A 555 15.62 6.93 17.78
C ILE A 555 15.36 8.36 17.25
N ASP A 556 15.95 8.75 16.11
CA ASP A 556 15.94 10.13 15.62
C ASP A 556 14.85 10.45 14.58
N GLU A 557 13.88 9.55 14.34
CA GLU A 557 12.72 9.85 13.49
C GLU A 557 11.69 10.70 14.24
N GLN A 558 11.90 12.02 14.22
CA GLN A 558 11.11 13.06 14.91
C GLN A 558 9.65 13.18 14.44
N CYS A 559 9.24 12.37 13.46
CA CYS A 559 7.91 12.38 12.85
C CYS A 559 7.00 11.22 13.32
N TRP A 560 7.46 10.40 14.26
CA TRP A 560 6.71 9.27 14.81
C TRP A 560 6.44 9.50 16.31
N PRO A 561 5.18 9.56 16.79
CA PRO A 561 4.89 9.74 18.21
C PRO A 561 5.43 8.56 19.06
N ASP A 562 5.80 8.85 20.32
CA ASP A 562 6.39 7.92 21.31
C ASP A 562 5.52 6.68 21.68
N CYS A 563 4.32 6.55 21.12
CA CYS A 563 3.58 5.29 21.14
C CYS A 563 3.95 4.51 19.88
N GLY A 564 4.88 3.56 20.04
CA GLY A 564 5.35 2.69 18.96
C GLY A 564 4.21 2.14 18.11
N THR A 565 4.51 1.78 16.88
CA THR A 565 3.54 1.25 15.92
C THR A 565 2.92 -0.04 16.45
N LYS A 566 1.87 0.08 17.24
CA LYS A 566 0.67 -0.61 16.81
C LYS A 566 0.36 0.03 15.47
N VAL A 567 0.28 -0.74 14.40
CA VAL A 567 -0.55 -0.26 13.32
C VAL A 567 -1.95 -0.21 13.95
N VAL A 568 -2.32 0.97 14.43
CA VAL A 568 -3.64 1.18 15.01
C VAL A 568 -4.54 1.45 13.83
N GLU A 569 -5.77 0.94 13.91
CA GLU A 569 -6.92 1.07 13.00
C GLU A 569 -7.21 2.49 12.46
N CYS A 570 -6.43 3.51 12.82
CA CYS A 570 -6.59 4.91 12.41
C CYS A 570 -5.41 5.52 11.63
N ASP A 571 -4.31 4.78 11.39
CA ASP A 571 -3.21 5.26 10.55
C ASP A 571 -3.51 4.96 9.07
N VAL A 572 -3.42 6.01 8.24
CA VAL A 572 -3.74 6.08 6.79
C VAL A 572 -2.81 5.19 5.92
N ASP A 573 -1.81 4.55 6.53
CA ASP A 573 -0.63 4.03 5.86
C ASP A 573 -0.55 2.50 5.90
N ALA A 574 -1.58 1.83 6.41
CA ALA A 574 -1.63 0.37 6.47
C ALA A 574 -2.20 -0.22 5.17
N VAL A 575 -1.44 -1.10 4.52
CA VAL A 575 -1.96 -1.89 3.41
C VAL A 575 -2.83 -3.01 3.97
N TYR A 576 -4.15 -2.87 3.86
CA TYR A 576 -5.10 -3.90 4.29
C TYR A 576 -5.08 -5.09 3.34
N GLY A 577 -4.70 -6.25 3.87
CA GLY A 577 -4.80 -7.54 3.19
C GLY A 577 -6.25 -7.98 3.08
N LEU A 578 -6.76 -8.25 1.88
CA LEU A 578 -8.11 -8.81 1.70
C LEU A 578 -8.14 -10.30 2.05
N LEU A 579 -8.96 -10.68 3.04
CA LEU A 579 -9.25 -12.08 3.33
C LEU A 579 -10.25 -12.64 2.32
N LEU A 580 -9.84 -13.68 1.58
CA LEU A 580 -10.68 -14.33 0.57
C LEU A 580 -11.69 -15.30 1.20
N GLY A 581 -12.92 -15.32 0.67
CA GLY A 581 -13.92 -16.32 1.03
C GLY A 581 -13.49 -17.76 0.71
N ALA A 582 -14.04 -18.73 1.46
CA ALA A 582 -13.66 -20.17 1.42
C ALA A 582 -13.75 -20.88 0.05
N GLY A 583 -14.28 -20.22 -1.00
CA GLY A 583 -14.44 -20.77 -2.34
C GLY A 583 -13.14 -21.14 -3.06
N HIS A 584 -11.99 -20.69 -2.55
CA HIS A 584 -10.64 -21.03 -3.03
C HIS A 584 -10.03 -22.26 -2.36
N LEU A 585 -10.66 -22.78 -1.31
CA LEU A 585 -10.12 -23.93 -0.59
C LEU A 585 -10.54 -25.24 -1.31
N PRO A 586 -9.60 -26.12 -1.69
CA PRO A 586 -9.95 -27.43 -2.22
C PRO A 586 -10.85 -28.16 -1.21
N ALA A 587 -11.91 -28.79 -1.73
CA ALA A 587 -12.99 -29.41 -0.94
C ALA A 587 -12.45 -30.13 0.32
N PRO A 588 -13.09 -29.92 1.49
CA PRO A 588 -12.58 -30.44 2.76
C PRO A 588 -12.39 -31.96 2.69
N VAL A 589 -11.23 -32.42 3.16
CA VAL A 589 -10.93 -33.84 3.31
C VAL A 589 -12.04 -34.48 4.14
N PRO A 590 -12.72 -35.55 3.65
CA PRO A 590 -13.77 -36.21 4.40
C PRO A 590 -13.25 -36.74 5.75
N GLY A 591 -13.54 -36.02 6.83
CA GLY A 591 -13.21 -36.42 8.21
C GLY A 591 -12.37 -35.45 9.03
N GLY A 592 -11.91 -34.31 8.48
CA GLY A 592 -11.24 -33.27 9.25
C GLY A 592 -12.23 -32.22 9.78
N VAL A 593 -12.43 -32.18 11.10
CA VAL A 593 -13.16 -31.08 11.76
C VAL A 593 -12.20 -29.90 11.85
N ILE A 594 -12.29 -28.94 10.92
CA ILE A 594 -11.68 -27.62 11.10
C ILE A 594 -12.73 -26.77 11.83
N ASN A 595 -12.47 -26.46 13.10
CA ASN A 595 -13.34 -25.62 13.96
C ASN A 595 -13.12 -24.12 13.69
N GLY A 596 -13.05 -23.73 12.43
CA GLY A 596 -12.78 -22.35 12.00
C GLY A 596 -12.94 -22.22 10.51
N ALA A 597 -14.06 -22.70 9.97
CA ALA A 597 -14.34 -22.60 8.55
C ALA A 597 -14.43 -21.12 8.17
N VAL A 598 -13.53 -20.66 7.31
CA VAL A 598 -13.65 -19.36 6.62
C VAL A 598 -15.09 -19.27 6.11
N PRO A 599 -15.80 -18.15 6.35
CA PRO A 599 -17.19 -18.04 5.98
C PRO A 599 -17.34 -18.30 4.48
N ALA A 600 -18.15 -19.29 4.11
CA ALA A 600 -18.55 -19.45 2.73
C ALA A 600 -19.59 -18.37 2.44
N MET A 601 -19.11 -17.19 2.06
CA MET A 601 -19.94 -16.10 1.57
C MET A 601 -20.74 -16.61 0.38
N ASN A 602 -22.07 -16.46 0.42
CA ASN A 602 -22.95 -16.85 -0.69
C ASN A 602 -24.00 -15.77 -0.90
N ILE A 603 -24.43 -15.57 -2.14
CA ILE A 603 -25.60 -14.73 -2.37
C ILE A 603 -26.87 -15.53 -2.12
N VAL A 604 -27.76 -14.95 -1.32
CA VAL A 604 -29.06 -15.51 -1.01
C VAL A 604 -30.17 -14.53 -1.35
N ARG A 605 -31.37 -15.06 -1.55
CA ARG A 605 -32.58 -14.26 -1.73
C ARG A 605 -33.65 -14.67 -0.75
N THR A 606 -34.45 -13.71 -0.28
CA THR A 606 -35.60 -14.01 0.59
C THR A 606 -36.89 -14.22 -0.19
N SER A 607 -37.90 -14.79 0.48
CA SER A 607 -39.25 -14.91 -0.09
C SER A 607 -39.90 -13.57 -0.48
N ARG A 608 -39.43 -12.44 0.10
CA ARG A 608 -39.86 -11.08 -0.24
C ARG A 608 -39.16 -10.52 -1.48
N GLY A 609 -38.11 -11.20 -1.95
CA GLY A 609 -37.40 -10.85 -3.15
C GLY A 609 -36.12 -10.05 -2.93
N CYS A 610 -35.71 -9.83 -1.68
CA CYS A 610 -34.48 -9.10 -1.35
C CYS A 610 -33.25 -10.00 -1.45
N TYR A 611 -32.09 -9.43 -1.78
CA TYR A 611 -30.82 -10.12 -1.97
C TYR A 611 -29.80 -9.74 -0.90
N TYR A 612 -29.00 -10.71 -0.48
CA TYR A 612 -28.02 -10.54 0.60
C TYR A 612 -26.74 -11.30 0.30
N VAL A 613 -25.60 -10.77 0.77
CA VAL A 613 -24.40 -11.57 1.01
C VAL A 613 -24.55 -12.29 2.34
N ASN A 614 -24.80 -13.59 2.29
CA ASN A 614 -24.82 -14.47 3.44
C ASN A 614 -23.39 -14.88 3.78
N VAL A 615 -22.77 -14.09 4.65
CA VAL A 615 -21.42 -14.31 5.17
C VAL A 615 -21.32 -15.58 6.03
N TYR A 616 -22.32 -15.92 6.86
CA TYR A 616 -22.24 -17.05 7.80
C TYR A 616 -22.62 -18.43 7.22
N ASN A 617 -22.71 -18.59 5.91
CA ASN A 617 -23.06 -19.85 5.23
C ASN A 617 -24.31 -20.56 5.81
N HIS A 618 -25.32 -19.79 6.18
CA HIS A 618 -26.58 -20.37 6.64
C HIS A 618 -27.21 -21.28 5.57
N PRO A 619 -27.75 -22.46 5.94
CA PRO A 619 -28.36 -23.38 4.98
C PRO A 619 -29.65 -22.81 4.40
N ALA A 620 -30.02 -23.21 3.17
CA ALA A 620 -31.30 -22.83 2.57
C ALA A 620 -32.48 -23.10 3.51
N GLY A 621 -33.38 -22.13 3.64
CA GLY A 621 -34.52 -22.14 4.55
C GLY A 621 -34.24 -21.60 5.96
N ALA A 622 -32.99 -21.32 6.31
CA ALA A 622 -32.66 -20.55 7.52
C ALA A 622 -33.13 -19.08 7.38
N PRO A 623 -33.38 -18.36 8.47
CA PRO A 623 -33.62 -16.92 8.40
C PRO A 623 -32.36 -16.18 7.92
N VAL A 624 -32.51 -14.96 7.40
CA VAL A 624 -31.39 -14.06 7.16
C VAL A 624 -30.74 -13.76 8.52
N GLY A 625 -29.49 -14.21 8.71
CA GLY A 625 -28.78 -13.97 9.96
C GLY A 625 -28.41 -12.50 10.12
N PRO A 626 -28.35 -11.98 11.36
CA PRO A 626 -27.66 -10.73 11.65
C PRO A 626 -26.23 -10.77 11.09
N GLY A 627 -25.74 -9.67 10.55
CA GLY A 627 -24.42 -9.61 9.91
C GLY A 627 -24.42 -9.89 8.40
N ALA A 628 -25.53 -10.36 7.83
CA ALA A 628 -25.68 -10.43 6.37
C ALA A 628 -25.75 -9.03 5.74
N VAL A 629 -25.09 -8.82 4.61
CA VAL A 629 -25.07 -7.52 3.91
C VAL A 629 -26.19 -7.45 2.88
N ARG A 630 -27.00 -6.38 2.89
CA ARG A 630 -28.07 -6.14 1.91
C ARG A 630 -27.50 -5.69 0.58
N LEU A 631 -27.86 -6.39 -0.50
CA LEU A 631 -27.54 -5.98 -1.87
C LEU A 631 -28.68 -5.21 -2.55
N CYS A 632 -29.80 -5.01 -1.85
CA CYS A 632 -30.87 -4.13 -2.27
C CYS A 632 -31.69 -3.62 -1.09
N ASP A 633 -32.43 -2.53 -1.30
CA ASP A 633 -33.34 -1.98 -0.31
C ASP A 633 -34.37 -3.03 0.10
N CYS A 634 -34.52 -3.26 1.41
CA CYS A 634 -35.46 -4.26 1.93
C CYS A 634 -36.11 -3.79 3.23
N CYS A 635 -37.44 -3.90 3.30
CA CYS A 635 -38.23 -3.63 4.51
C CYS A 635 -37.93 -2.27 5.17
N ASP A 636 -37.92 -1.20 4.37
CA ASP A 636 -37.60 0.18 4.78
C ASP A 636 -36.15 0.43 5.23
N THR A 637 -35.27 -0.57 5.09
CA THR A 637 -33.83 -0.43 5.30
C THR A 637 -33.12 -0.31 3.95
N GLU A 638 -32.12 0.58 3.89
CA GLU A 638 -31.32 0.82 2.70
C GLU A 638 -30.40 -0.37 2.39
N SER A 639 -30.10 -0.54 1.10
CA SER A 639 -29.02 -1.37 0.58
C SER A 639 -27.64 -0.98 1.14
N ASN A 640 -26.64 -1.84 0.96
CA ASN A 640 -25.28 -1.61 1.50
C ASN A 640 -25.29 -1.43 3.03
N THR A 641 -26.19 -2.13 3.72
CA THR A 641 -26.25 -2.16 5.18
C THR A 641 -26.27 -3.58 5.68
N VAL A 642 -25.86 -3.78 6.92
CA VAL A 642 -25.95 -5.08 7.59
C VAL A 642 -27.32 -5.27 8.23
N VAL A 643 -27.83 -6.51 8.14
CA VAL A 643 -29.02 -6.96 8.85
C VAL A 643 -28.75 -7.02 10.36
N LYS A 644 -29.57 -6.33 11.15
CA LYS A 644 -29.55 -6.35 12.61
C LYS A 644 -30.63 -7.29 13.15
N ASP A 645 -30.46 -7.75 14.39
CA ASP A 645 -31.43 -8.63 15.08
C ASP A 645 -32.88 -8.10 15.08
N CYS A 646 -33.04 -6.77 15.07
CA CYS A 646 -34.33 -6.11 15.14
C CYS A 646 -34.94 -5.78 13.77
N ASP A 647 -34.24 -6.03 12.67
CA ASP A 647 -34.71 -5.66 11.35
C ASP A 647 -35.82 -6.60 10.89
N ASP A 648 -36.78 -6.07 10.14
CA ASP A 648 -37.98 -6.79 9.70
C ASP A 648 -37.66 -7.98 8.75
N ASP A 649 -36.47 -7.98 8.15
CA ASP A 649 -35.94 -9.00 7.25
C ASP A 649 -35.06 -10.05 7.94
N ALA A 650 -34.64 -9.86 9.20
CA ALA A 650 -33.81 -10.81 9.97
C ALA A 650 -34.47 -12.19 10.20
N ASN A 651 -35.76 -12.34 9.89
CA ASN A 651 -36.49 -13.61 10.02
C ASN A 651 -36.96 -14.17 8.69
N ASP A 652 -36.61 -13.53 7.57
CA ASP A 652 -37.02 -14.02 6.26
C ASP A 652 -36.26 -15.29 5.88
N PRO A 653 -36.95 -16.35 5.44
CA PRO A 653 -36.27 -17.56 5.02
C PRO A 653 -35.46 -17.30 3.75
N ILE A 654 -34.18 -17.66 3.80
CA ILE A 654 -33.23 -17.53 2.70
C ILE A 654 -33.40 -18.68 1.70
N ILE A 655 -33.24 -18.35 0.43
CA ILE A 655 -33.21 -19.24 -0.71
C ILE A 655 -31.80 -19.09 -1.29
N LEU A 656 -31.03 -20.18 -1.27
CA LEU A 656 -29.71 -20.20 -1.90
C LEU A 656 -29.88 -20.01 -3.41
N ILE A 657 -29.12 -19.08 -3.98
CA ILE A 657 -29.00 -18.94 -5.42
C ILE A 657 -27.76 -19.75 -5.83
N PRO A 658 -27.93 -20.89 -6.52
CA PRO A 658 -26.85 -21.87 -6.66
C PRO A 658 -25.65 -21.38 -7.47
N GLN A 659 -25.85 -20.39 -8.33
CA GLN A 659 -24.79 -19.72 -9.09
C GLN A 659 -25.23 -18.27 -9.24
N THR A 660 -24.42 -17.34 -8.76
CA THR A 660 -24.58 -15.92 -9.05
C THR A 660 -23.34 -15.48 -9.78
N ILE A 661 -23.55 -14.79 -10.89
CA ILE A 661 -22.48 -14.34 -11.76
C ILE A 661 -22.41 -12.83 -11.62
N VAL A 662 -21.22 -12.30 -11.35
CA VAL A 662 -20.96 -10.88 -11.55
C VAL A 662 -20.60 -10.69 -13.01
N GLY A 663 -21.35 -9.80 -13.66
CA GLY A 663 -21.09 -9.34 -15.01
C GLY A 663 -21.07 -7.82 -15.05
N TYR A 664 -20.42 -7.26 -16.04
CA TYR A 664 -20.51 -5.83 -16.34
C TYR A 664 -21.18 -5.62 -17.69
N VAL A 665 -21.70 -4.41 -17.91
CA VAL A 665 -22.16 -3.98 -19.23
C VAL A 665 -21.13 -3.03 -19.80
N ASP A 666 -20.46 -3.46 -20.87
CA ASP A 666 -19.50 -2.67 -21.63
C ASP A 666 -20.19 -1.49 -22.34
N VAL A 667 -20.21 -0.32 -21.68
CA VAL A 667 -20.94 0.87 -22.15
C VAL A 667 -20.19 1.56 -23.29
N ASN A 668 -18.86 1.54 -23.20
CA ASN A 668 -17.97 2.21 -24.13
C ASN A 668 -17.54 1.30 -25.30
N SER A 669 -17.95 0.03 -25.29
CA SER A 669 -17.68 -1.00 -26.30
C SER A 669 -16.18 -1.32 -26.47
N ASN A 670 -15.37 -1.20 -25.42
CA ASN A 670 -13.94 -1.51 -25.43
C ASN A 670 -13.64 -3.02 -25.22
N GLY A 671 -14.64 -3.79 -24.79
CA GLY A 671 -14.55 -5.22 -24.50
C GLY A 671 -13.83 -5.57 -23.19
N LEU A 672 -13.59 -4.60 -22.31
CA LEU A 672 -12.96 -4.73 -21.00
C LEU A 672 -13.84 -4.10 -19.94
N TYR A 673 -13.68 -4.52 -18.69
CA TYR A 673 -14.33 -3.84 -17.57
C TYR A 673 -13.50 -2.62 -17.18
N ASP A 674 -14.14 -1.47 -17.04
CA ASP A 674 -13.59 -0.28 -16.39
C ASP A 674 -14.61 0.35 -15.41
N LEU A 675 -14.18 1.35 -14.64
CA LEU A 675 -15.02 2.03 -13.64
C LEU A 675 -16.25 2.73 -14.24
N GLY A 676 -16.26 2.99 -15.54
CA GLY A 676 -17.41 3.54 -16.26
C GLY A 676 -18.48 2.49 -16.58
N ASP A 677 -18.15 1.21 -16.45
CA ASP A 677 -19.05 0.11 -16.74
C ASP A 677 -19.87 -0.32 -15.53
N PRO A 678 -21.22 -0.33 -15.62
CA PRO A 678 -22.06 -0.80 -14.55
C PRO A 678 -21.92 -2.31 -14.34
N LEU A 679 -21.66 -2.68 -13.11
CA LEU A 679 -21.67 -4.04 -12.56
C LEU A 679 -23.10 -4.49 -12.21
N TYR A 680 -23.37 -5.75 -12.52
CA TYR A 680 -24.60 -6.45 -12.19
C TYR A 680 -24.29 -7.81 -11.58
N LEU A 681 -25.18 -8.21 -10.69
CA LEU A 681 -25.29 -9.57 -10.20
C LEU A 681 -26.43 -10.27 -10.95
N ASP A 682 -26.10 -11.22 -11.82
CA ASP A 682 -27.06 -12.11 -12.46
C ASP A 682 -27.57 -13.12 -11.44
N THR A 683 -28.87 -13.06 -11.18
CA THR A 683 -29.54 -13.86 -10.15
C THR A 683 -30.31 -15.04 -10.72
N GLY A 684 -30.41 -15.17 -12.05
CA GLY A 684 -31.03 -16.29 -12.73
C GLY A 684 -32.49 -16.56 -12.33
N ARG A 685 -33.29 -15.51 -12.05
CA ARG A 685 -34.64 -15.58 -11.47
C ARG A 685 -35.61 -16.57 -12.17
N THR A 686 -35.37 -16.92 -13.43
CA THR A 686 -36.18 -17.87 -14.21
C THR A 686 -35.76 -19.34 -14.08
N GLY A 687 -34.69 -19.64 -13.31
CA GLY A 687 -34.07 -20.96 -13.25
C GLY A 687 -33.25 -21.32 -14.50
N VAL A 688 -33.12 -20.36 -15.43
CA VAL A 688 -32.21 -20.38 -16.56
C VAL A 688 -31.35 -19.13 -16.40
N PHE A 689 -30.04 -19.33 -16.21
CA PHE A 689 -29.10 -18.22 -16.28
C PHE A 689 -29.07 -17.74 -17.71
N ASP A 690 -29.68 -16.59 -17.98
CA ASP A 690 -29.57 -15.91 -19.27
C ASP A 690 -28.23 -15.19 -19.26
N THR A 691 -27.16 -15.97 -19.35
CA THR A 691 -25.79 -15.53 -19.01
C THR A 691 -25.29 -14.33 -19.79
N ASN A 692 -25.96 -13.90 -20.85
CA ASN A 692 -25.45 -12.88 -21.74
C ASN A 692 -26.28 -11.59 -21.71
N ALA A 693 -27.18 -11.37 -20.75
CA ALA A 693 -27.96 -10.13 -20.71
C ALA A 693 -28.42 -9.75 -19.30
N VAL A 694 -28.50 -8.44 -19.06
CA VAL A 694 -29.20 -7.90 -17.88
C VAL A 694 -30.69 -8.25 -17.97
N SER A 695 -31.23 -8.86 -16.91
CA SER A 695 -32.56 -9.49 -16.91
C SER A 695 -33.40 -9.11 -15.69
N ASP A 696 -34.71 -9.35 -15.76
CA ASP A 696 -35.63 -9.08 -14.64
C ASP A 696 -35.23 -9.89 -13.40
N GLY A 697 -34.95 -9.17 -12.31
CA GLY A 697 -34.53 -9.72 -11.04
C GLY A 697 -33.04 -9.64 -10.76
N ASP A 698 -32.21 -9.26 -11.73
CA ASP A 698 -30.79 -8.99 -11.51
C ASP A 698 -30.61 -7.78 -10.58
N VAL A 699 -29.45 -7.68 -9.95
CA VAL A 699 -29.15 -6.58 -9.02
C VAL A 699 -28.07 -5.71 -9.64
N ARG A 700 -28.35 -4.41 -9.79
CA ARG A 700 -27.33 -3.41 -10.14
C ARG A 700 -26.42 -3.25 -8.94
N LEU A 701 -25.12 -3.50 -9.06
CA LEU A 701 -24.18 -3.24 -7.98
C LEU A 701 -23.73 -1.77 -7.99
N THR A 702 -23.63 -1.19 -9.17
CA THR A 702 -23.27 0.21 -9.42
C THR A 702 -24.42 0.96 -10.10
N PRO A 703 -24.44 2.31 -10.07
CA PRO A 703 -25.51 3.08 -10.71
C PRO A 703 -25.46 2.96 -12.23
N ARG A 704 -26.60 3.12 -12.89
CA ARG A 704 -26.73 3.04 -14.36
C ARG A 704 -27.60 4.15 -14.91
N ASP A 705 -27.05 4.91 -15.85
CA ASP A 705 -27.81 5.82 -16.69
C ASP A 705 -28.03 5.21 -18.09
N VAL A 706 -29.29 4.97 -18.48
CA VAL A 706 -29.62 4.46 -19.81
C VAL A 706 -30.88 5.14 -20.35
N GLN A 707 -30.78 5.69 -21.57
CA GLN A 707 -31.85 6.42 -22.26
C GLN A 707 -32.49 7.57 -21.45
N GLY A 708 -31.70 8.24 -20.61
CA GLY A 708 -32.17 9.34 -19.76
C GLY A 708 -32.91 8.90 -18.49
N HIS A 709 -32.87 7.61 -18.17
CA HIS A 709 -33.31 7.05 -16.90
C HIS A 709 -32.08 6.72 -16.04
N HIS A 710 -32.09 7.24 -14.81
CA HIS A 710 -31.08 6.93 -13.79
C HIS A 710 -31.59 5.83 -12.87
N TYR A 711 -30.85 4.74 -12.79
CA TYR A 711 -31.08 3.64 -11.86
C TYR A 711 -29.99 3.66 -10.80
N LYS A 712 -30.42 3.61 -9.53
CA LYS A 712 -29.50 3.64 -8.39
C LYS A 712 -28.69 2.34 -8.31
N ALA A 713 -27.51 2.42 -7.71
CA ALA A 713 -26.79 1.26 -7.20
C ALA A 713 -27.69 0.43 -6.27
N TYR A 714 -27.40 -0.86 -6.17
CA TYR A 714 -28.13 -1.85 -5.35
C TYR A 714 -29.63 -1.90 -5.61
N SER A 715 -30.07 -1.59 -6.82
CA SER A 715 -31.47 -1.71 -7.23
C SER A 715 -31.72 -2.99 -8.01
N ILE A 716 -32.91 -3.58 -7.82
CA ILE A 716 -33.34 -4.74 -8.62
C ILE A 716 -33.76 -4.24 -10.01
N VAL A 717 -33.31 -4.93 -11.05
CA VAL A 717 -33.74 -4.71 -12.43
C VAL A 717 -35.17 -5.21 -12.58
N ASP A 718 -36.11 -4.33 -12.89
CA ASP A 718 -37.48 -4.68 -13.24
C ASP A 718 -37.58 -5.00 -14.74
N ALA A 719 -38.48 -5.91 -15.11
CA ALA A 719 -38.75 -6.25 -16.52
C ALA A 719 -39.14 -5.06 -17.43
N ALA A 720 -39.50 -3.91 -16.85
CA ALA A 720 -39.85 -2.68 -17.56
C ALA A 720 -38.69 -1.68 -17.67
N ASP A 721 -37.58 -1.94 -16.97
CA ASP A 721 -36.41 -1.07 -16.99
C ASP A 721 -35.74 -1.11 -18.37
N TRP A 722 -35.07 -0.02 -18.71
CA TRP A 722 -34.48 0.18 -20.03
C TRP A 722 -33.22 -0.66 -20.28
N ASP A 723 -32.55 -1.08 -19.21
CA ASP A 723 -31.44 -2.03 -19.22
C ASP A 723 -31.92 -3.50 -19.16
N ALA A 724 -33.20 -3.77 -18.89
CA ALA A 724 -33.74 -5.13 -18.91
C ALA A 724 -33.91 -5.67 -20.35
N GLY A 725 -33.01 -6.58 -20.75
CA GLY A 725 -32.79 -7.05 -22.12
C GLY A 725 -33.78 -8.09 -22.66
N HIS A 726 -35.09 -7.84 -22.63
CA HIS A 726 -36.07 -8.72 -23.30
C HIS A 726 -36.78 -8.04 -24.48
N GLY A 727 -36.08 -7.99 -25.64
CA GLY A 727 -36.74 -8.06 -26.95
C GLY A 727 -36.61 -6.85 -27.90
N SER A 728 -35.85 -5.81 -27.56
CA SER A 728 -35.68 -4.62 -28.43
C SER A 728 -34.48 -4.69 -29.39
N GLY A 729 -33.59 -5.69 -29.23
CA GLY A 729 -32.32 -5.76 -29.97
C GLY A 729 -31.23 -4.81 -29.45
N VAL A 730 -31.46 -4.19 -28.29
CA VAL A 730 -30.54 -3.28 -27.57
C VAL A 730 -30.33 -3.77 -26.13
N GLY A 731 -30.43 -5.08 -25.89
CA GLY A 731 -30.21 -5.62 -24.54
C GLY A 731 -28.74 -5.48 -24.17
N ASP A 732 -28.49 -4.91 -22.99
CA ASP A 732 -27.16 -4.82 -22.41
C ASP A 732 -26.61 -6.23 -22.19
N ILE A 733 -25.48 -6.54 -22.83
CA ILE A 733 -24.84 -7.85 -22.73
C ILE A 733 -24.02 -7.88 -21.46
N LEU A 734 -24.21 -8.91 -20.64
CA LEU A 734 -23.34 -9.16 -19.49
C LEU A 734 -22.04 -9.83 -19.96
N TYR A 735 -20.94 -9.12 -19.75
CA TYR A 735 -19.59 -9.60 -19.99
C TYR A 735 -18.98 -10.09 -18.68
N SER A 736 -18.12 -11.11 -18.78
CA SER A 736 -17.37 -11.57 -17.62
C SER A 736 -16.20 -10.62 -17.36
N PRO A 737 -16.06 -10.08 -16.13
CA PRO A 737 -14.90 -9.26 -15.76
C PRO A 737 -13.56 -9.97 -16.05
N LYS A 738 -13.54 -11.31 -15.94
CA LYS A 738 -12.34 -12.16 -16.14
C LYS A 738 -11.82 -12.23 -17.58
N ARG A 739 -12.69 -12.12 -18.59
CA ARG A 739 -12.36 -12.56 -19.96
C ARG A 739 -12.64 -11.54 -21.07
N GLY A 740 -13.27 -10.40 -20.77
CA GLY A 740 -13.69 -9.45 -21.80
C GLY A 740 -14.63 -10.06 -22.84
N GLY A 741 -15.29 -11.16 -22.49
CA GLY A 741 -16.13 -11.95 -23.38
C GLY A 741 -17.44 -12.31 -22.70
N ALA A 742 -18.47 -12.54 -23.52
CA ALA A 742 -19.78 -12.97 -23.03
C ALA A 742 -19.64 -14.16 -22.07
N VAL A 743 -20.32 -14.08 -20.94
CA VAL A 743 -20.29 -15.07 -19.87
C VAL A 743 -20.78 -16.43 -20.41
N LEU A 744 -19.88 -17.40 -20.61
CA LEU A 744 -20.27 -18.74 -21.06
C LEU A 744 -20.63 -19.61 -19.84
N ALA A 745 -21.89 -20.03 -19.76
CA ALA A 745 -22.57 -20.71 -18.63
C ALA A 745 -21.87 -21.89 -17.91
N ASN A 746 -20.79 -22.46 -18.44
CA ASN A 746 -20.18 -23.69 -17.91
C ASN A 746 -18.79 -23.49 -17.28
N THR A 747 -18.25 -22.27 -17.22
CA THR A 747 -16.87 -22.02 -16.74
C THR A 747 -16.71 -20.76 -15.88
N VAL A 748 -17.79 -20.10 -15.49
CA VAL A 748 -17.69 -18.80 -14.83
C VAL A 748 -17.53 -18.99 -13.32
N PRO A 749 -16.55 -18.30 -12.69
CA PRO A 749 -16.43 -18.20 -11.25
C PRO A 749 -17.77 -17.84 -10.60
N ASN A 750 -18.09 -18.52 -9.50
CA ASN A 750 -19.13 -18.07 -8.60
C ASN A 750 -18.71 -16.70 -8.02
N VAL A 751 -19.63 -15.75 -7.83
CA VAL A 751 -19.34 -14.47 -7.15
C VAL A 751 -18.57 -14.62 -5.84
N ASN A 752 -18.73 -15.76 -5.15
CA ASN A 752 -17.96 -16.11 -3.96
C ASN A 752 -16.44 -16.08 -4.16
N TRP A 753 -15.96 -16.14 -5.41
CA TRP A 753 -14.54 -16.03 -5.75
C TRP A 753 -14.06 -14.58 -5.85
N TYR A 754 -14.97 -13.62 -5.95
CA TYR A 754 -14.66 -12.19 -6.01
C TYR A 754 -14.89 -11.49 -4.68
N LEU A 755 -15.56 -12.14 -3.73
CA LEU A 755 -15.81 -11.56 -2.41
C LEU A 755 -14.56 -11.70 -1.54
N GLY A 756 -14.06 -10.56 -1.07
CA GLY A 756 -13.06 -10.43 -0.03
C GLY A 756 -13.53 -9.43 1.02
N PHE A 757 -12.97 -9.47 2.22
CA PHE A 757 -13.23 -8.45 3.23
C PHE A 757 -11.93 -7.94 3.84
N ILE A 758 -11.96 -6.69 4.28
CA ILE A 758 -10.95 -6.13 5.18
C ILE A 758 -11.43 -6.47 6.59
N ASP A 759 -10.56 -7.18 7.30
CA ASP A 759 -10.73 -7.55 8.69
C ASP A 759 -10.13 -6.44 9.55
N SER A 760 -10.97 -5.46 9.88
CA SER A 760 -10.53 -4.21 10.49
C SER A 760 -10.04 -4.44 11.93
N ASN A 761 -10.59 -5.45 12.61
CA ASN A 761 -10.19 -5.83 13.97
C ASN A 761 -9.14 -6.96 14.03
N CYS A 762 -8.72 -7.49 12.88
CA CYS A 762 -7.72 -8.56 12.72
C CYS A 762 -8.06 -9.89 13.42
N ASP A 763 -9.34 -10.20 13.67
CA ASP A 763 -9.73 -11.45 14.34
C ASP A 763 -9.79 -12.67 13.38
N GLY A 764 -9.59 -12.42 12.08
CA GLY A 764 -9.63 -13.35 10.95
C GLY A 764 -11.03 -13.86 10.61
N MET A 765 -12.08 -13.21 11.09
CA MET A 765 -13.47 -13.55 10.90
C MET A 765 -14.21 -12.32 10.39
N TRP A 766 -15.32 -12.56 9.67
CA TRP A 766 -16.23 -11.48 9.34
C TRP A 766 -17.07 -11.09 10.57
N ASP A 767 -16.88 -9.86 11.05
CA ASP A 767 -17.55 -9.23 12.17
C ASP A 767 -17.97 -7.78 11.85
N VAL A 768 -19.27 -7.55 11.77
CA VAL A 768 -19.83 -6.21 11.52
C VAL A 768 -19.61 -5.24 12.69
N ASN A 769 -19.49 -5.73 13.92
CA ASN A 769 -19.15 -4.91 15.08
C ASN A 769 -17.64 -4.63 15.17
N GLY A 770 -16.82 -5.37 14.41
CA GLY A 770 -15.40 -5.17 14.24
C GLY A 770 -15.03 -4.12 13.20
N GLU A 771 -16.04 -3.41 12.67
CA GLU A 771 -15.85 -2.42 11.60
C GLU A 771 -15.29 -3.02 10.29
N ASP A 772 -15.54 -4.31 10.05
CA ASP A 772 -15.13 -4.97 8.81
C ASP A 772 -15.80 -4.37 7.56
N GLU A 773 -15.05 -4.38 6.47
CA GLU A 773 -15.50 -3.87 5.17
C GLU A 773 -15.54 -4.99 4.13
N LEU A 774 -16.61 -5.04 3.31
CA LEU A 774 -16.79 -6.08 2.30
C LEU A 774 -16.55 -5.52 0.90
N TYR A 775 -15.74 -6.22 0.13
CA TYR A 775 -15.33 -5.84 -1.21
C TYR A 775 -15.67 -6.92 -2.23
N LEU A 776 -15.97 -6.48 -3.44
CA LEU A 776 -15.98 -7.26 -4.65
C LEU A 776 -14.71 -6.92 -5.45
N GLN A 777 -13.74 -7.81 -5.39
CA GLN A 777 -12.42 -7.60 -5.97
C GLN A 777 -12.47 -7.44 -7.48
N GLN A 778 -11.79 -6.41 -7.97
CA GLN A 778 -11.52 -6.19 -9.37
C GLN A 778 -10.66 -7.31 -9.91
N MET A 779 -11.07 -7.83 -11.06
CA MET A 779 -10.17 -8.61 -11.87
C MET A 779 -9.40 -7.67 -12.77
N VAL A 780 -8.13 -7.40 -12.47
CA VAL A 780 -7.22 -6.92 -13.51
C VAL A 780 -7.16 -8.04 -14.57
N PRO A 781 -7.44 -7.78 -15.86
CA PRO A 781 -7.34 -8.80 -16.89
C PRO A 781 -5.90 -9.32 -16.89
N ALA A 782 -5.71 -10.55 -16.42
CA ALA A 782 -4.40 -11.17 -16.48
C ALA A 782 -3.92 -11.15 -17.95
N PRO A 783 -2.66 -10.77 -18.22
CA PRO A 783 -2.12 -10.80 -19.57
C PRO A 783 -2.43 -12.15 -20.24
N ALA A 784 -2.79 -12.16 -21.53
CA ALA A 784 -3.29 -13.38 -22.19
C ALA A 784 -2.33 -14.59 -22.17
N TRP A 785 -1.06 -14.36 -21.80
CA TRP A 785 -0.04 -15.39 -21.63
C TRP A 785 -0.03 -16.05 -20.23
N ILE A 786 -0.69 -15.46 -19.21
CA ILE A 786 -0.90 -16.04 -17.87
C ILE A 786 -2.21 -16.85 -17.83
N ALA A 787 -2.46 -17.66 -18.88
CA ALA A 787 -3.71 -18.42 -19.04
C ALA A 787 -3.90 -19.62 -18.07
N PHE A 788 -3.21 -19.64 -16.93
CA PHE A 788 -3.36 -20.69 -15.92
C PHE A 788 -4.34 -20.28 -14.83
N ASN A 789 -5.63 -20.53 -15.08
CA ASN A 789 -6.80 -20.72 -14.19
C ASN A 789 -7.04 -19.92 -12.89
N GLU A 790 -6.06 -19.37 -12.19
CA GLU A 790 -6.27 -18.65 -10.92
C GLU A 790 -6.34 -17.14 -11.19
N PRO A 791 -7.31 -16.41 -10.62
CA PRO A 791 -7.27 -14.94 -10.59
C PRO A 791 -5.97 -14.48 -9.95
N GLN A 792 -5.31 -13.46 -10.51
CA GLN A 792 -4.39 -12.67 -9.71
C GLN A 792 -5.27 -11.83 -8.80
N PHE A 793 -5.54 -12.37 -7.61
CA PHE A 793 -6.18 -11.61 -6.55
C PHE A 793 -5.21 -10.50 -6.18
N ASN A 794 -5.66 -9.25 -6.30
CA ASN A 794 -5.03 -8.21 -5.54
C ASN A 794 -5.26 -8.63 -4.08
N LEU A 795 -4.20 -9.01 -3.37
CA LEU A 795 -4.27 -9.34 -1.94
C LEU A 795 -4.66 -8.11 -1.11
N PHE A 796 -5.04 -7.01 -1.75
CA PHE A 796 -5.22 -5.67 -1.21
C PHE A 796 -6.41 -5.01 -1.91
N SER A 797 -7.08 -4.11 -1.19
CA SER A 797 -8.13 -3.27 -1.78
C SER A 797 -7.52 -2.32 -2.82
N THR A 798 -8.03 -2.34 -4.04
CA THR A 798 -7.62 -1.44 -5.13
C THR A 798 -8.77 -0.54 -5.59
N ILE A 799 -8.44 0.51 -6.34
CA ILE A 799 -9.42 1.54 -6.73
C ILE A 799 -10.59 1.03 -7.58
N GLY A 800 -10.43 -0.10 -8.28
CA GLY A 800 -11.54 -0.70 -9.02
C GLY A 800 -12.24 -1.86 -8.33
N ASP A 801 -11.91 -2.14 -7.05
CA ASP A 801 -12.71 -3.04 -6.22
C ASP A 801 -14.03 -2.35 -5.85
N ASP A 802 -15.15 -3.05 -6.03
CA ASP A 802 -16.48 -2.51 -5.72
C ASP A 802 -16.82 -2.75 -4.24
N ARG A 803 -17.03 -1.67 -3.49
CA ARG A 803 -17.31 -1.72 -2.04
C ARG A 803 -18.74 -2.15 -1.80
N LEU A 804 -18.95 -3.37 -1.31
CA LEU A 804 -20.28 -3.92 -1.01
C LEU A 804 -20.78 -3.59 0.39
N TYR A 805 -19.88 -3.37 1.35
CA TYR A 805 -20.19 -2.91 2.70
C TYR A 805 -19.07 -2.06 3.28
N MET A 806 -19.43 -0.93 3.87
CA MET A 806 -18.60 -0.19 4.82
C MET A 806 -19.40 0.06 6.09
N PRO A 807 -18.82 -0.11 7.28
CA PRO A 807 -19.48 0.32 8.49
C PRO A 807 -19.69 1.84 8.43
N PRO A 808 -20.81 2.36 8.96
CA PRO A 808 -20.95 3.80 9.11
C PRO A 808 -19.80 4.27 9.98
N SER A 809 -18.94 5.13 9.42
CA SER A 809 -17.74 5.63 10.09
C SER A 809 -18.10 6.07 11.50
N THR A 810 -17.46 5.45 12.50
CA THR A 810 -17.63 5.83 13.90
C THR A 810 -16.88 7.12 14.23
N THR A 811 -16.11 7.65 13.25
CA THR A 811 -15.71 9.06 13.31
C THR A 811 -16.98 9.90 13.37
N PRO A 812 -17.13 10.77 14.38
CA PRO A 812 -18.27 11.68 14.42
C PRO A 812 -18.29 12.42 13.09
N VAL A 813 -19.29 12.15 12.25
CA VAL A 813 -19.54 12.97 11.07
C VAL A 813 -19.67 14.36 11.64
N CYS A 814 -18.67 15.19 11.36
CA CYS A 814 -18.48 16.50 11.94
C CYS A 814 -19.43 17.42 11.18
N PRO A 815 -20.67 17.71 11.66
CA PRO A 815 -21.59 18.57 10.94
C PRO A 815 -20.99 19.94 10.59
N GLN A 816 -19.98 20.39 11.34
CA GLN A 816 -19.19 21.58 11.08
C GLN A 816 -17.85 21.50 11.82
N LEU A 817 -16.76 21.92 11.16
CA LEU A 817 -15.42 21.95 11.73
C LEU A 817 -15.31 23.06 12.78
N GLU A 818 -14.70 22.79 13.92
CA GLU A 818 -14.49 23.81 14.95
C GLU A 818 -13.58 24.92 14.40
N GLY A 819 -14.03 26.19 14.49
CA GLY A 819 -13.36 27.34 13.88
C GLY A 819 -13.82 27.69 12.46
N ASP A 820 -14.50 26.80 11.73
CA ASP A 820 -15.15 27.12 10.45
C ASP A 820 -16.57 27.64 10.75
N VAL A 821 -16.68 28.95 10.98
CA VAL A 821 -17.92 29.58 11.47
C VAL A 821 -18.94 29.77 10.35
N ASN A 822 -18.50 29.74 9.10
CA ASN A 822 -19.37 29.96 7.92
C ASN A 822 -19.76 28.65 7.20
N ASN A 823 -19.16 27.51 7.60
CA ASN A 823 -19.34 26.17 7.06
C ASN A 823 -19.00 26.06 5.56
N ASP A 824 -17.90 26.69 5.14
CA ASP A 824 -17.36 26.61 3.77
C ASP A 824 -16.25 25.56 3.62
N GLY A 825 -15.89 24.88 4.70
CA GLY A 825 -14.86 23.84 4.76
C GLY A 825 -13.47 24.36 5.10
N ASN A 826 -13.27 25.67 5.28
CA ASN A 826 -11.98 26.27 5.58
C ASN A 826 -12.04 27.10 6.87
N ILE A 827 -10.94 27.10 7.64
CA ILE A 827 -10.78 28.01 8.80
C ILE A 827 -9.92 29.18 8.35
N ASP A 828 -10.54 30.32 8.07
CA ASP A 828 -9.85 31.48 7.51
C ASP A 828 -10.26 32.84 8.13
N GLY A 829 -9.79 33.92 7.52
CA GLY A 829 -10.06 35.27 8.01
C GLY A 829 -11.55 35.67 8.00
N ALA A 830 -12.38 35.00 7.20
CA ALA A 830 -13.83 35.19 7.17
C ALA A 830 -14.49 34.71 8.46
N ASP A 831 -14.02 33.61 9.05
CA ASP A 831 -14.54 33.06 10.30
C ASP A 831 -14.22 33.97 11.48
N ALA A 832 -12.95 34.38 11.58
CA ALA A 832 -12.53 35.37 12.57
C ALA A 832 -13.33 36.68 12.45
N LEU A 833 -13.70 37.08 11.23
CA LEU A 833 -14.54 38.26 10.98
C LEU A 833 -15.99 38.04 11.43
N LEU A 834 -16.56 36.85 11.23
CA LEU A 834 -17.90 36.52 11.71
C LEU A 834 -17.98 36.55 13.24
N ILE A 835 -16.98 36.00 13.93
CA ILE A 835 -16.83 36.12 15.38
C ILE A 835 -16.76 37.59 15.79
N ALA A 836 -15.89 38.38 15.14
CA ALA A 836 -15.75 39.80 15.46
C ALA A 836 -17.07 40.56 15.29
N ARG A 837 -17.86 40.24 14.25
CA ARG A 837 -19.18 40.82 14.00
C ARG A 837 -20.20 40.38 15.03
N HIS A 838 -20.16 39.13 15.49
CA HIS A 838 -20.97 38.62 16.59
C HIS A 838 -20.71 39.43 17.87
N ILE A 839 -19.45 39.58 18.27
CA ILE A 839 -19.02 40.28 19.49
C ILE A 839 -19.51 41.73 19.52
N VAL A 840 -19.46 42.43 18.38
CA VAL A 840 -19.93 43.83 18.31
C VAL A 840 -21.45 43.97 18.11
N GLY A 841 -22.17 42.85 17.96
CA GLY A 841 -23.61 42.78 17.75
C GLY A 841 -24.07 43.20 16.36
N LEU A 842 -23.23 43.01 15.34
CA LEU A 842 -23.56 43.24 13.93
C LEU A 842 -24.17 42.00 13.27
N THR A 843 -23.87 40.81 13.79
CA THR A 843 -24.46 39.52 13.43
C THR A 843 -24.80 38.76 14.71
N THR A 844 -25.64 37.72 14.61
CA THR A 844 -25.92 36.80 15.71
C THR A 844 -25.67 35.40 15.17
N LEU A 845 -24.74 34.69 15.81
CA LEU A 845 -24.40 33.29 15.52
C LEU A 845 -25.27 32.42 16.44
N THR A 846 -25.74 31.29 15.93
CA THR A 846 -26.66 30.37 16.62
C THR A 846 -26.47 28.95 16.12
N GLY A 847 -26.72 27.94 16.97
CA GLY A 847 -26.57 26.54 16.56
C GLY A 847 -25.11 26.22 16.25
N ASN A 848 -24.86 25.43 15.22
CA ASN A 848 -23.51 24.98 14.86
C ASN A 848 -22.54 26.15 14.60
N ASP A 849 -22.98 27.26 13.98
CA ASP A 849 -22.14 28.46 13.82
C ASP A 849 -21.73 29.10 15.16
N TYR A 850 -22.55 28.93 16.21
CA TYR A 850 -22.21 29.40 17.55
C TYR A 850 -21.16 28.49 18.17
N ASP A 851 -21.38 27.19 18.08
CA ASP A 851 -20.48 26.18 18.65
C ASP A 851 -19.12 26.20 17.91
N ALA A 852 -19.11 26.40 16.59
CA ALA A 852 -17.90 26.55 15.77
C ALA A 852 -17.10 27.80 16.11
N ALA A 853 -17.79 28.83 16.61
CA ALA A 853 -17.17 30.08 16.99
C ALA A 853 -16.62 30.07 18.43
N ASP A 854 -16.99 29.11 19.26
CA ASP A 854 -16.53 28.96 20.65
C ASP A 854 -15.36 27.97 20.72
N VAL A 855 -14.28 28.26 19.99
CA VAL A 855 -13.15 27.33 19.75
C VAL A 855 -12.33 26.97 21.02
N ASN A 856 -12.75 27.43 22.19
CA ASN A 856 -12.15 27.09 23.47
C ASN A 856 -13.12 26.40 24.44
N ASP A 857 -14.37 26.16 24.01
CA ASP A 857 -15.45 25.53 24.76
C ASP A 857 -15.75 26.15 26.14
N ASP A 858 -15.53 27.46 26.32
CA ASP A 858 -15.87 28.14 27.57
C ASP A 858 -17.35 28.56 27.68
N GLY A 859 -18.10 28.36 26.59
CA GLY A 859 -19.52 28.69 26.47
C GLY A 859 -19.79 30.11 25.97
N ASN A 860 -18.76 30.91 25.62
CA ASN A 860 -18.91 32.30 25.22
C ASN A 860 -18.05 32.65 23.99
N ILE A 861 -18.70 33.15 22.93
CA ILE A 861 -18.00 33.71 21.77
C ILE A 861 -17.45 35.11 22.11
N ASP A 862 -16.15 35.22 22.31
CA ASP A 862 -15.46 36.47 22.60
C ASP A 862 -14.12 36.68 21.85
N GLY A 863 -13.34 37.67 22.30
CA GLY A 863 -12.09 38.01 21.63
C GLY A 863 -11.00 36.93 21.74
N ALA A 864 -11.13 35.99 22.67
CA ALA A 864 -10.27 34.84 22.81
C ALA A 864 -10.42 33.90 21.61
N ASP A 865 -11.65 33.64 21.17
CA ASP A 865 -11.94 32.74 20.04
C ASP A 865 -11.45 33.31 18.72
N ALA A 866 -11.73 34.60 18.47
CA ALA A 866 -11.20 35.30 17.31
C ALA A 866 -9.67 35.29 17.27
N LEU A 867 -9.00 35.32 18.44
CA LEU A 867 -7.55 35.25 18.53
C LEU A 867 -7.02 33.83 18.30
N LEU A 868 -7.73 32.81 18.75
CA LEU A 868 -7.37 31.41 18.52
C LEU A 868 -7.49 31.07 17.03
N ILE A 869 -8.59 31.45 16.36
CA ILE A 869 -8.71 31.31 14.90
C ILE A 869 -7.58 32.05 14.19
N ALA A 870 -7.29 33.29 14.59
CA ALA A 870 -6.19 34.05 14.00
C ALA A 870 -4.82 33.37 14.20
N ARG A 871 -4.59 32.67 15.32
CA ARG A 871 -3.36 31.90 15.57
C ARG A 871 -3.31 30.63 14.73
N TYR A 872 -4.44 29.97 14.56
CA TYR A 872 -4.59 28.79 13.71
C TYR A 872 -4.24 29.13 12.25
N ILE A 873 -4.83 30.20 11.70
CA ILE A 873 -4.57 30.68 10.32
C ILE A 873 -3.09 30.96 10.05
N VAL A 874 -2.33 31.39 11.06
CA VAL A 874 -0.89 31.67 10.91
C VAL A 874 0.01 30.51 11.36
N GLY A 875 -0.55 29.34 11.67
CA GLY A 875 0.18 28.15 12.08
C GLY A 875 0.84 28.23 13.45
N LEU A 876 0.43 29.16 14.32
CA LEU A 876 0.95 29.26 15.69
C LEU A 876 0.34 28.21 16.62
N ILE A 877 -0.81 27.64 16.24
CA ILE A 877 -1.44 26.46 16.83
C ILE A 877 -1.93 25.59 15.68
N THR A 878 -1.92 24.27 15.88
CA THR A 878 -2.40 23.29 14.90
C THR A 878 -3.75 22.67 15.30
N THR A 879 -4.21 22.92 16.53
CA THR A 879 -5.49 22.44 17.06
C THR A 879 -6.11 23.49 18.00
N PHE A 880 -7.44 23.46 18.10
CA PHE A 880 -8.18 24.28 19.06
C PHE A 880 -8.30 23.59 20.42
N PRO A 881 -8.43 24.36 21.52
CA PRO A 881 -8.67 23.78 22.84
C PRO A 881 -10.01 23.08 23.03
N GLY A 882 -11.07 23.46 22.30
CA GLY A 882 -12.40 22.83 22.41
C GLY A 882 -12.47 21.46 21.74
N GLY A 883 -11.66 21.24 20.70
CA GLY A 883 -11.60 19.98 20.00
C GLY A 883 -11.36 20.20 18.51
N VAL A 884 -11.72 19.20 17.71
CA VAL A 884 -11.66 19.26 16.25
C VAL A 884 -13.07 19.35 15.65
N CYS A 885 -14.10 18.91 16.38
CA CYS A 885 -15.42 18.67 15.80
C CYS A 885 -16.59 18.98 16.74
N ILE A 886 -17.63 19.60 16.17
CA ILE A 886 -18.90 19.89 16.82
C ILE A 886 -19.86 18.72 16.54
N PRO A 887 -20.40 18.01 17.55
CA PRO A 887 -21.32 16.89 17.35
C PRO A 887 -22.75 17.26 16.89
#